data_AF-A0A6J4UV22-F1
#
_entry.id   AF-A0A6J4UV22-F1
#
_cell.length_a   1.000
_cell.length_b   1.000
_cell.length_c   1.000
_cell.angle_alpha   90.00
_cell.angle_beta   90.00
_cell.angle_gamma   90.00
#
_symmetry.space_group_name_H-M   'P 1'
#
loop_
_entity.id
_entity.type
_entity.pdbx_description
1 polymer ?
#
loop_
_entity_poly.entity_id
_entity_poly.type
_entity_poly.pdbx_seq_one_letter_code
_entity_poly.pdbx_strand_id
1 'polypeptide(L)'
;MTQPEQRLAEAAQPDRSSSDGYRTAASKPLVAPDSPSLSGRGREWLLKGHPRETEGKYEREGHHHQHPWWQVMCLTGVDYFSTLGYQPGIAALAAGTLAPVATLILVLVTLFGALPMYKRVAAASPHGDGSISMLEKLLSWWQGKLLVLCLLGFVATGFIITITLSAADATAHVIENPFTGFLHGYEIPITLVLIGLLGAVFLKGFAEAVGIAVVLVAAYIGLNIVIIAVSLIDIARDPGLISNWRSVMVADHGNPLLLVAAALLLFPKLALGLSGFETGVVVMPLVKGNPGDTHERLTGRIRNTQRLLTAAAVIMSVLLLTSSLATTLLIPHEEFEPGGEANGRALAFLAHERLGDLFGTVYDVSTIMILWFAGASAMAGLLNIVPRYLPKYGMAPDWARASRPLVLIFTAICFVVTILFRADVNAQAGAYATGVLAVITSATVAVTLAARRKRQRGAFLGFGLVAAIFIYTTAITVVEQPQGLQIAVMFIAGIVVTSLVSRVWRSTELRVSDVQFDPTAERLLEEASRNGIIRVIANHPDDRTSREYLAKEREERAASHIPAGDPVLFLEVSVTDASEFAPTLRVRGEEIEGHRVLRTDSSSISNAIAAILLDMRDRTGKQPHVYFGWTEGNPLKYLARFVLFGEGDIAPLTHEVLRKAEPNARLRPAIHVG
;
A
#
# COMPACT_ATOMS: atom_id res chain seq x y z
N MET A 1 12.64 -59.31 -35.00
CA MET A 1 12.94 -60.76 -35.05
C MET A 1 13.54 -61.16 -33.72
N THR A 2 12.76 -61.91 -32.93
CA THR A 2 13.15 -62.99 -31.97
C THR A 2 14.25 -62.77 -30.92
N GLN A 3 13.80 -62.56 -29.67
CA GLN A 3 14.08 -63.23 -28.37
C GLN A 3 15.25 -64.24 -28.24
N PRO A 4 15.82 -64.46 -27.02
CA PRO A 4 15.17 -65.28 -25.96
C PRO A 4 15.46 -64.88 -24.47
N GLU A 5 14.51 -65.13 -23.55
CA GLU A 5 14.57 -66.04 -22.34
C GLU A 5 15.24 -65.42 -21.07
N GLN A 6 14.83 -65.55 -19.79
CA GLN A 6 13.99 -66.46 -18.95
C GLN A 6 13.58 -65.63 -17.69
N ARG A 7 12.31 -65.53 -17.24
CA ARG A 7 11.48 -66.42 -16.38
C ARG A 7 12.08 -66.93 -15.05
N LEU A 8 11.52 -66.42 -13.94
CA LEU A 8 11.09 -67.13 -12.70
C LEU A 8 9.83 -66.35 -12.23
N ALA A 9 8.57 -66.82 -12.32
CA ALA A 9 7.91 -67.94 -11.63
C ALA A 9 8.16 -67.88 -10.10
N GLU A 10 7.18 -67.84 -9.18
CA GLU A 10 5.81 -68.39 -9.20
C GLU A 10 5.05 -67.97 -7.91
N ALA A 11 3.72 -67.86 -8.01
CA ALA A 11 2.67 -68.14 -7.02
C ALA A 11 2.62 -67.33 -5.69
N ALA A 12 1.47 -66.95 -5.11
CA ALA A 12 0.10 -67.44 -5.24
C ALA A 12 -0.92 -66.36 -4.80
N GLN A 13 -2.06 -66.29 -5.51
CA GLN A 13 -3.33 -65.75 -5.00
C GLN A 13 -3.93 -66.72 -3.96
N PRO A 14 -4.88 -66.26 -3.14
CA PRO A 14 -6.26 -66.61 -3.50
C PRO A 14 -7.26 -65.45 -3.42
N ASP A 15 -8.28 -65.65 -4.24
CA ASP A 15 -9.52 -64.92 -4.50
C ASP A 15 -10.51 -64.96 -3.32
N ARG A 16 -11.27 -63.87 -3.10
CA ARG A 16 -12.76 -63.81 -3.04
C ARG A 16 -13.35 -62.60 -2.30
N SER A 17 -14.06 -61.79 -3.09
CA SER A 17 -15.40 -61.19 -2.90
C SER A 17 -15.83 -60.41 -1.64
N SER A 18 -16.47 -59.25 -1.94
CA SER A 18 -17.60 -58.57 -1.26
C SER A 18 -17.31 -57.52 -0.18
N SER A 19 -17.57 -56.25 -0.50
CA SER A 19 -18.66 -55.46 0.10
C SER A 19 -18.64 -54.00 -0.37
N ASP A 20 -19.84 -53.49 -0.57
CA ASP A 20 -20.22 -52.22 -1.16
C ASP A 20 -19.77 -50.98 -0.39
N GLY A 21 -19.63 -49.89 -1.15
CA GLY A 21 -20.37 -48.66 -0.87
C GLY A 21 -19.76 -47.68 0.12
N TYR A 22 -19.06 -46.66 -0.40
CA TYR A 22 -19.25 -45.25 0.00
C TYR A 22 -18.73 -44.35 -1.12
N ARG A 23 -19.64 -43.94 -2.02
CA ARG A 23 -19.45 -42.79 -2.90
C ARG A 23 -19.81 -41.55 -2.08
N THR A 24 -18.82 -40.76 -1.67
CA THR A 24 -19.04 -39.39 -1.20
C THR A 24 -19.55 -38.55 -2.37
N ALA A 25 -20.78 -38.04 -2.23
CA ALA A 25 -21.39 -37.15 -3.19
C ALA A 25 -20.62 -35.82 -3.21
N ALA A 26 -20.02 -35.50 -4.35
CA ALA A 26 -19.45 -34.19 -4.62
C ALA A 26 -20.58 -33.15 -4.62
N SER A 27 -20.45 -32.14 -3.77
CA SER A 27 -21.29 -30.94 -3.76
C SER A 27 -21.22 -30.24 -5.11
N LYS A 28 -22.39 -29.96 -5.70
CA LYS A 28 -22.51 -29.16 -6.93
C LYS A 28 -22.19 -27.69 -6.60
N PRO A 29 -21.33 -27.00 -7.37
CA PRO A 29 -21.25 -25.55 -7.28
C PRO A 29 -22.55 -24.90 -7.79
N LEU A 30 -22.94 -23.82 -7.12
CA LEU A 30 -24.10 -22.99 -7.46
C LEU A 30 -23.98 -22.46 -8.91
N VAL A 31 -25.12 -22.50 -9.62
CA VAL A 31 -25.29 -22.21 -11.05
C VAL A 31 -24.85 -20.77 -11.40
N ALA A 32 -23.95 -20.63 -12.36
CA ALA A 32 -23.68 -19.38 -13.08
C ALA A 32 -24.44 -19.36 -14.42
N PRO A 33 -25.07 -18.24 -14.85
CA PRO A 33 -25.64 -18.15 -16.19
C PRO A 33 -24.57 -17.73 -17.22
N ASP A 34 -24.39 -18.56 -18.25
CA ASP A 34 -23.53 -18.30 -19.41
C ASP A 34 -24.25 -17.46 -20.48
N SER A 35 -23.71 -16.29 -20.79
CA SER A 35 -23.71 -15.71 -22.15
C SER A 35 -22.63 -14.62 -22.28
N PRO A 36 -21.75 -14.64 -23.31
CA PRO A 36 -20.73 -13.61 -23.47
C PRO A 36 -21.33 -12.40 -24.19
N SER A 37 -21.89 -11.46 -23.43
CA SER A 37 -22.19 -10.12 -23.94
C SER A 37 -20.89 -9.35 -24.20
N LEU A 38 -20.90 -8.37 -25.12
CA LEU A 38 -19.76 -7.47 -25.37
C LEU A 38 -19.30 -6.72 -24.09
N SER A 39 -20.21 -6.53 -23.12
CA SER A 39 -19.87 -6.03 -21.78
C SER A 39 -19.06 -7.03 -20.95
N GLY A 40 -19.19 -8.34 -21.23
CA GLY A 40 -18.41 -9.41 -20.61
C GLY A 40 -16.93 -9.36 -20.97
N ARG A 41 -16.57 -9.11 -22.24
CA ARG A 41 -15.15 -8.98 -22.65
C ARG A 41 -14.47 -7.74 -22.09
N GLY A 42 -15.19 -6.61 -22.05
CA GLY A 42 -14.69 -5.38 -21.43
C GLY A 42 -14.51 -5.54 -19.92
N ARG A 43 -15.49 -6.13 -19.23
CA ARG A 43 -15.45 -6.43 -17.79
C ARG A 43 -14.37 -7.47 -17.46
N GLU A 44 -14.21 -8.52 -18.27
CA GLU A 44 -13.18 -9.54 -18.09
C GLU A 44 -11.78 -8.98 -18.34
N TRP A 45 -11.60 -8.10 -19.34
CA TRP A 45 -10.35 -7.36 -19.52
C TRP A 45 -10.08 -6.40 -18.35
N LEU A 46 -11.09 -5.66 -17.88
CA LEU A 46 -10.94 -4.73 -16.76
C LEU A 46 -10.59 -5.45 -15.45
N LEU A 47 -11.15 -6.64 -15.24
CA LEU A 47 -10.89 -7.50 -14.08
C LEU A 47 -9.75 -8.51 -14.31
N LYS A 48 -9.06 -8.47 -15.45
CA LYS A 48 -7.94 -9.37 -15.75
C LYS A 48 -6.79 -9.08 -14.78
N GLY A 49 -6.48 -10.05 -13.90
CA GLY A 49 -5.57 -9.89 -12.75
C GLY A 49 -6.27 -10.02 -11.39
N HIS A 50 -7.60 -10.13 -11.38
CA HIS A 50 -8.34 -10.59 -10.21
C HIS A 50 -7.96 -12.07 -9.93
N PRO A 51 -7.57 -12.44 -8.70
CA PRO A 51 -7.36 -13.83 -8.35
C PRO A 51 -8.67 -14.59 -8.60
N ARG A 52 -8.67 -15.59 -9.51
CA ARG A 52 -9.79 -16.52 -9.62
C ARG A 52 -9.85 -17.32 -8.31
N GLU A 53 -11.04 -17.41 -7.73
CA GLU A 53 -11.34 -18.24 -6.56
C GLU A 53 -11.05 -19.72 -6.89
N THR A 54 -9.81 -20.16 -6.69
CA THR A 54 -9.50 -21.57 -6.44
C THR A 54 -8.07 -21.69 -5.92
N GLU A 55 -7.94 -22.48 -4.84
CA GLU A 55 -6.70 -22.96 -4.18
C GLU A 55 -6.14 -22.11 -3.02
N GLY A 56 -6.58 -22.45 -1.80
CA GLY A 56 -5.68 -22.75 -0.68
C GLY A 56 -5.06 -21.58 0.10
N LYS A 57 -4.87 -21.83 1.41
CA LYS A 57 -4.15 -20.95 2.36
C LYS A 57 -2.82 -20.46 1.76
N TYR A 58 -2.61 -19.15 1.85
CA TYR A 58 -1.47 -18.35 1.39
C TYR A 58 -1.54 -17.96 -0.10
N GLU A 59 -2.03 -16.74 -0.33
CA GLU A 59 -2.07 -16.05 -1.62
C GLU A 59 -0.75 -16.22 -2.38
N ARG A 60 -0.80 -16.82 -3.57
CA ARG A 60 0.27 -16.71 -4.56
C ARG A 60 0.44 -15.21 -4.85
N GLU A 61 1.57 -14.64 -4.43
CA GLU A 61 1.98 -13.26 -4.78
C GLU A 61 1.61 -13.02 -6.25
N GLY A 62 0.74 -12.03 -6.50
CA GLY A 62 0.12 -11.82 -7.81
C GLY A 62 1.16 -11.86 -8.92
N HIS A 63 0.78 -12.47 -10.05
CA HIS A 63 1.58 -12.72 -11.27
C HIS A 63 2.22 -11.47 -11.91
N HIS A 64 3.00 -10.70 -11.16
CA HIS A 64 3.91 -9.70 -11.68
C HIS A 64 5.23 -10.41 -11.97
N HIS A 65 5.68 -10.30 -13.22
CA HIS A 65 7.01 -10.76 -13.58
C HIS A 65 8.02 -10.04 -12.68
N GLN A 66 8.85 -10.79 -11.96
CA GLN A 66 9.91 -10.21 -11.16
C GLN A 66 11.03 -9.73 -12.08
N HIS A 67 11.55 -8.54 -11.82
CA HIS A 67 12.59 -7.89 -12.59
C HIS A 67 13.92 -7.87 -11.83
N PRO A 68 15.07 -7.87 -12.53
CA PRO A 68 16.36 -7.56 -11.93
C PRO A 68 16.32 -6.24 -11.15
N TRP A 69 17.03 -6.17 -10.03
CA TRP A 69 17.00 -5.01 -9.13
C TRP A 69 17.37 -3.68 -9.80
N TRP A 70 18.26 -3.70 -10.80
CA TRP A 70 18.67 -2.49 -11.51
C TRP A 70 17.56 -1.96 -12.43
N GLN A 71 16.67 -2.81 -12.95
CA GLN A 71 15.51 -2.37 -13.73
C GLN A 71 14.47 -1.70 -12.83
N VAL A 72 14.23 -2.32 -11.66
CA VAL A 72 13.35 -1.73 -10.64
C VAL A 72 13.94 -0.43 -10.09
N MET A 73 15.27 -0.35 -9.98
CA MET A 73 15.98 0.89 -9.63
C MET A 73 15.67 2.01 -10.61
N CYS A 74 15.58 1.73 -11.91
CA CYS A 74 15.20 2.75 -12.89
C CYS A 74 13.73 3.17 -12.70
N LEU A 75 12.81 2.25 -12.45
CA LEU A 75 11.40 2.59 -12.18
C LEU A 75 11.20 3.42 -10.90
N THR A 76 11.99 3.19 -9.86
CA THR A 76 11.97 4.04 -8.64
C THR A 76 12.81 5.29 -8.81
N GLY A 77 13.83 5.18 -9.65
CA GLY A 77 14.80 6.21 -9.95
C GLY A 77 14.28 7.30 -10.86
N VAL A 78 13.21 7.10 -11.63
CA VAL A 78 12.60 8.19 -12.40
C VAL A 78 12.16 9.32 -11.47
N ASP A 79 11.58 9.03 -10.31
CA ASP A 79 11.29 10.04 -9.28
C ASP A 79 12.56 10.58 -8.66
N TYR A 80 13.42 9.71 -8.14
CA TYR A 80 14.62 10.13 -7.41
C TYR A 80 15.63 10.92 -8.26
N PHE A 81 15.94 10.47 -9.48
CA PHE A 81 16.91 11.11 -10.37
C PHE A 81 16.33 12.34 -11.06
N SER A 82 15.02 12.40 -11.32
CA SER A 82 14.40 13.59 -11.92
C SER A 82 14.56 14.84 -11.06
N THR A 83 14.79 14.68 -9.76
CA THR A 83 15.08 15.80 -8.85
C THR A 83 16.30 16.61 -9.26
N LEU A 84 17.23 16.07 -10.08
CA LEU A 84 18.33 16.85 -10.66
C LEU A 84 17.86 18.01 -11.54
N GLY A 85 16.67 17.92 -12.13
CA GLY A 85 16.13 18.96 -13.02
C GLY A 85 15.97 20.29 -12.30
N TYR A 86 15.50 20.26 -11.06
CA TYR A 86 15.15 21.45 -10.29
C TYR A 86 15.99 21.66 -9.02
N GLN A 87 16.48 20.58 -8.39
CA GLN A 87 17.07 20.67 -7.04
C GLN A 87 18.37 21.51 -6.96
N PRO A 88 19.31 21.46 -7.93
CA PRO A 88 20.46 22.36 -7.94
C PRO A 88 20.05 23.84 -7.98
N GLY A 89 18.99 24.15 -8.74
CA GLY A 89 18.42 25.51 -8.80
C GLY A 89 17.78 25.93 -7.48
N ILE A 90 16.97 25.06 -6.87
CA ILE A 90 16.38 25.32 -5.54
C ILE A 90 17.46 25.54 -4.49
N ALA A 91 18.54 24.74 -4.52
CA ALA A 91 19.64 24.86 -3.59
C ALA A 91 20.38 26.20 -3.76
N ALA A 92 20.70 26.58 -5.00
CA ALA A 92 21.34 27.85 -5.32
C ALA A 92 20.46 29.05 -4.93
N LEU A 93 19.14 29.00 -5.20
CA LEU A 93 18.21 30.06 -4.82
C LEU A 93 18.05 30.17 -3.30
N ALA A 94 17.98 29.04 -2.58
CA ALA A 94 17.73 29.06 -1.14
C ALA A 94 18.98 29.34 -0.29
N ALA A 95 20.16 28.94 -0.78
CA ALA A 95 21.41 28.96 0.00
C ALA A 95 22.50 29.83 -0.63
N GLY A 96 22.33 30.32 -1.86
CA GLY A 96 23.34 31.09 -2.58
C GLY A 96 24.69 30.37 -2.60
N THR A 97 25.72 31.05 -2.14
CA THR A 97 27.09 30.51 -2.05
C THR A 97 27.22 29.30 -1.12
N LEU A 98 26.29 29.08 -0.18
CA LEU A 98 26.26 27.90 0.69
C LEU A 98 25.66 26.65 0.04
N ALA A 99 25.10 26.74 -1.18
CA ALA A 99 24.39 25.63 -1.81
C ALA A 99 25.17 24.32 -1.89
N PRO A 100 26.48 24.29 -2.25
CA PRO A 100 27.25 23.05 -2.28
C PRO A 100 27.41 22.41 -0.89
N VAL A 101 27.55 23.24 0.16
CA VAL A 101 27.69 22.75 1.53
C VAL A 101 26.36 22.25 2.09
N ALA A 102 25.27 22.97 1.83
CA ALA A 102 23.92 22.51 2.19
C ALA A 102 23.57 21.19 1.47
N THR A 103 23.95 21.07 0.20
CA THR A 103 23.81 19.83 -0.59
C THR A 103 24.67 18.70 -0.02
N LEU A 104 25.89 18.98 0.43
CA LEU A 104 26.72 17.99 1.10
C LEU A 104 26.06 17.47 2.39
N ILE A 105 25.47 18.35 3.20
CA ILE A 105 24.73 17.92 4.41
C ILE A 105 23.54 17.03 4.03
N LEU A 106 22.78 17.40 3.00
CA LEU A 106 21.70 16.54 2.48
C LEU A 106 22.24 15.16 2.09
N VAL A 107 23.34 15.10 1.34
CA VAL A 107 23.99 13.84 0.94
C VAL A 107 24.42 13.02 2.16
N LEU A 108 25.00 13.65 3.19
CA LEU A 108 25.37 12.96 4.43
C LEU A 108 24.15 12.40 5.16
N VAL A 109 23.09 13.18 5.32
CA VAL A 109 21.82 12.72 5.92
C VAL A 109 21.21 11.59 5.09
N THR A 110 21.35 11.63 3.76
CA THR A 110 20.88 10.58 2.86
C THR A 110 21.65 9.28 3.06
N LEU A 111 22.98 9.33 2.98
CA LEU A 111 23.85 8.14 3.02
C LEU A 111 23.96 7.51 4.40
N PHE A 112 23.97 8.33 5.46
CA PHE A 112 24.17 7.88 6.84
C PHE A 112 22.88 7.87 7.68
N GLY A 113 21.84 8.59 7.26
CA GLY A 113 20.53 8.61 7.91
C GLY A 113 19.50 7.77 7.15
N ALA A 114 19.04 8.26 6.00
CA ALA A 114 17.93 7.67 5.24
C ALA A 114 18.26 6.27 4.66
N LEU A 115 19.43 6.07 4.06
CA LEU A 115 19.78 4.80 3.43
C LEU A 115 19.86 3.63 4.46
N PRO A 116 20.57 3.73 5.60
CA PRO A 116 20.58 2.66 6.61
C PRO A 116 19.19 2.39 7.19
N MET A 117 18.39 3.45 7.32
CA MET A 117 16.99 3.41 7.71
C MET A 117 16.15 2.57 6.73
N TYR A 118 16.15 2.90 5.45
CA TYR A 118 15.38 2.17 4.45
C TYR A 118 15.90 0.74 4.21
N LYS A 119 17.19 0.47 4.43
CA LYS A 119 17.72 -0.91 4.47
C LYS A 119 17.08 -1.74 5.60
N ARG A 120 16.76 -1.13 6.74
CA ARG A 120 16.03 -1.79 7.85
C ARG A 120 14.56 -1.99 7.50
N VAL A 121 13.91 -1.01 6.88
CA VAL A 121 12.52 -1.14 6.42
C VAL A 121 12.39 -2.27 5.40
N ALA A 122 13.28 -2.33 4.39
CA ALA A 122 13.31 -3.42 3.41
C ALA A 122 13.49 -4.81 4.06
N ALA A 123 14.26 -4.91 5.14
CA ALA A 123 14.42 -6.17 5.87
C ALA A 123 13.22 -6.52 6.76
N ALA A 124 12.48 -5.53 7.25
CA ALA A 124 11.31 -5.71 8.12
C ALA A 124 10.01 -5.92 7.34
N SER A 125 9.95 -5.44 6.09
CA SER A 125 8.78 -5.46 5.22
C SER A 125 9.12 -6.00 3.82
N PRO A 126 9.58 -7.27 3.71
CA PRO A 126 10.07 -7.83 2.44
C PRO A 126 8.98 -8.04 1.39
N HIS A 127 7.71 -7.97 1.81
CA HIS A 127 6.56 -8.03 0.94
C HIS A 127 6.18 -6.65 0.38
N GLY A 128 6.87 -5.55 0.71
CA GLY A 128 6.57 -4.23 0.13
C GLY A 128 5.45 -3.46 0.82
N ASP A 129 5.12 -3.79 2.06
CA ASP A 129 4.10 -3.08 2.85
C ASP A 129 4.66 -1.78 3.48
N GLY A 130 5.93 -1.47 3.20
CA GLY A 130 6.61 -0.25 3.65
C GLY A 130 6.75 -0.14 5.17
N SER A 131 6.88 1.10 5.64
CA SER A 131 6.97 1.45 7.06
C SER A 131 5.65 1.29 7.83
N ILE A 132 4.53 1.30 7.12
CA ILE A 132 3.17 1.17 7.68
C ILE A 132 3.02 -0.15 8.44
N SER A 133 3.46 -1.28 7.87
CA SER A 133 3.37 -2.60 8.51
C SER A 133 4.21 -2.71 9.79
N MET A 134 5.30 -1.93 9.88
CA MET A 134 6.13 -1.89 11.08
C MET A 134 5.38 -1.20 12.23
N LEU A 135 4.71 -0.08 11.96
CA LEU A 135 3.93 0.67 12.95
C LEU A 135 2.65 -0.06 13.35
N GLU A 136 1.98 -0.73 12.41
CA GLU A 136 0.81 -1.58 12.68
C GLU A 136 1.11 -2.64 13.75
N LYS A 137 2.28 -3.30 13.67
CA LYS A 137 2.71 -4.33 14.65
C LYS A 137 3.15 -3.77 16.01
N LEU A 138 3.30 -2.45 16.14
CA LEU A 138 3.78 -1.80 17.36
C LEU A 138 2.64 -1.29 18.26
N LEU A 139 1.47 -0.97 17.69
CA LEU A 139 0.33 -0.38 18.39
C LEU A 139 -0.78 -1.39 18.68
N SER A 140 -1.59 -1.10 19.70
CA SER A 140 -2.75 -1.94 20.04
C SER A 140 -3.93 -1.67 19.10
N TRP A 141 -4.75 -2.72 18.94
CA TRP A 141 -5.85 -2.92 17.98
C TRP A 141 -6.43 -1.69 17.27
N TRP A 142 -7.04 -0.72 17.96
CA TRP A 142 -7.75 0.41 17.33
C TRP A 142 -6.85 1.62 17.02
N GLN A 143 -5.84 1.86 17.85
CA GLN A 143 -4.86 2.94 17.64
C GLN A 143 -4.02 2.67 16.39
N GLY A 144 -3.66 1.39 16.17
CA GLY A 144 -3.00 0.95 14.95
C GLY A 144 -3.82 1.24 13.69
N LYS A 145 -5.13 0.96 13.71
CA LYS A 145 -6.02 1.17 12.56
C LYS A 145 -6.15 2.65 12.18
N LEU A 146 -6.37 3.53 13.16
CA LEU A 146 -6.44 4.98 12.91
C LEU A 146 -5.11 5.53 12.41
N LEU A 147 -3.99 5.07 12.99
CA LEU A 147 -2.68 5.47 12.51
C LEU A 147 -2.45 5.04 11.06
N VAL A 148 -2.76 3.78 10.72
CA VAL A 148 -2.58 3.26 9.36
C VAL A 148 -3.46 4.00 8.36
N LEU A 149 -4.72 4.29 8.70
CA LEU A 149 -5.61 5.14 7.89
C LEU A 149 -5.02 6.52 7.62
N CYS A 150 -4.49 7.15 8.67
CA CYS A 150 -3.85 8.46 8.57
C CYS A 150 -2.61 8.42 7.66
N LEU A 151 -1.72 7.43 7.87
CA LEU A 151 -0.53 7.21 7.05
C LEU A 151 -0.89 6.90 5.60
N LEU A 152 -1.93 6.11 5.36
CA LEU A 152 -2.41 5.81 4.01
C LEU A 152 -2.94 7.07 3.31
N GLY A 153 -3.56 7.99 4.05
CA GLY A 153 -3.94 9.31 3.53
C GLY A 153 -2.74 10.18 3.18
N PHE A 154 -1.67 10.18 3.99
CA PHE A 154 -0.42 10.85 3.63
C PHE A 154 0.27 10.22 2.42
N VAL A 155 0.28 8.88 2.32
CA VAL A 155 0.78 8.16 1.13
C VAL A 155 -0.04 8.52 -0.11
N ALA A 156 -1.37 8.51 0.00
CA ALA A 156 -2.25 8.88 -1.10
C ALA A 156 -2.02 10.34 -1.53
N THR A 157 -1.91 11.25 -0.57
CA THR A 157 -1.59 12.66 -0.84
C THR A 157 -0.24 12.77 -1.53
N GLY A 158 0.82 12.20 -0.96
CA GLY A 158 2.17 12.25 -1.52
C GLY A 158 2.20 11.71 -2.94
N PHE A 159 1.71 10.50 -3.17
CA PHE A 159 1.81 9.85 -4.48
C PHE A 159 0.87 10.44 -5.54
N ILE A 160 -0.36 10.84 -5.19
CA ILE A 160 -1.23 11.54 -6.15
C ILE A 160 -0.62 12.88 -6.54
N ILE A 161 -0.12 13.64 -5.56
CA ILE A 161 0.52 14.93 -5.83
C ILE A 161 1.82 14.74 -6.60
N THR A 162 2.61 13.69 -6.37
CA THR A 162 3.78 13.38 -7.21
C THR A 162 3.35 13.22 -8.67
N ILE A 163 2.30 12.46 -8.97
CA ILE A 163 1.84 12.27 -10.35
C ILE A 163 1.45 13.61 -11.00
N THR A 164 0.70 14.45 -10.28
CA THR A 164 0.18 15.71 -10.83
C THR A 164 1.23 16.81 -10.89
N LEU A 165 2.10 16.92 -9.88
CA LEU A 165 3.21 17.87 -9.83
C LEU A 165 4.25 17.52 -10.90
N SER A 166 4.64 16.26 -11.03
CA SER A 166 5.62 15.83 -12.04
C SER A 166 5.12 16.07 -13.48
N ALA A 167 3.83 15.86 -13.74
CA ALA A 167 3.25 16.16 -15.05
C ALA A 167 3.12 17.67 -15.30
N ALA A 168 2.81 18.45 -14.26
CA ALA A 168 2.79 19.92 -14.33
C ALA A 168 4.20 20.50 -14.59
N ASP A 169 5.22 19.96 -13.91
CA ASP A 169 6.61 20.40 -14.07
C ASP A 169 7.17 20.05 -15.46
N ALA A 170 6.86 18.85 -15.96
CA ALA A 170 7.13 18.49 -17.35
C ALA A 170 6.43 19.44 -18.35
N THR A 171 5.21 19.89 -18.02
CA THR A 171 4.46 20.85 -18.85
C THR A 171 5.12 22.23 -18.82
N ALA A 172 5.63 22.68 -17.68
CA ALA A 172 6.38 23.94 -17.57
C ALA A 172 7.62 23.92 -18.48
N HIS A 173 8.40 22.84 -18.45
CA HIS A 173 9.56 22.66 -19.34
C HIS A 173 9.18 22.60 -20.83
N VAL A 174 8.01 22.04 -21.17
CA VAL A 174 7.49 22.08 -22.56
C VAL A 174 7.19 23.51 -22.97
N ILE A 175 6.58 24.31 -22.10
CA ILE A 175 6.11 25.64 -22.43
C ILE A 175 7.27 26.65 -22.49
N GLU A 176 8.24 26.53 -21.59
CA GLU A 176 9.45 27.36 -21.55
C GLU A 176 10.51 26.95 -22.59
N ASN A 177 10.26 25.90 -23.39
CA ASN A 177 11.17 25.55 -24.46
C ASN A 177 11.02 26.55 -25.63
N PRO A 178 12.13 27.10 -26.18
CA PRO A 178 12.08 28.12 -27.24
C PRO A 178 11.28 27.73 -28.48
N PHE A 179 11.14 26.43 -28.78
CA PHE A 179 10.46 25.93 -29.97
C PHE A 179 8.95 25.69 -29.78
N THR A 180 8.44 25.79 -28.56
CA THR A 180 7.04 25.42 -28.22
C THR A 180 6.28 26.53 -27.50
N GLY A 181 6.78 27.77 -27.49
CA GLY A 181 6.13 28.92 -26.86
C GLY A 181 4.70 29.21 -27.34
N PHE A 182 4.27 28.69 -28.51
CA PHE A 182 2.87 28.79 -28.95
C PHE A 182 1.88 27.98 -28.08
N LEU A 183 2.38 27.14 -27.18
CA LEU A 183 1.59 26.32 -26.24
C LEU A 183 1.29 27.03 -24.90
N HIS A 184 1.77 28.26 -24.69
CA HIS A 184 1.40 29.07 -23.53
C HIS A 184 -0.14 29.19 -23.41
N GLY A 185 -0.68 29.01 -22.20
CA GLY A 185 -2.12 28.99 -21.94
C GLY A 185 -2.80 27.62 -22.08
N TYR A 186 -2.07 26.59 -22.52
CA TYR A 186 -2.54 25.20 -22.61
C TYR A 186 -1.94 24.29 -21.54
N GLU A 187 -1.48 24.86 -20.41
CA GLU A 187 -0.85 24.14 -19.30
C GLU A 187 -1.75 22.97 -18.83
N ILE A 188 -3.02 23.26 -18.52
CA ILE A 188 -3.98 22.27 -18.01
C ILE A 188 -4.20 21.14 -19.03
N PRO A 189 -4.61 21.38 -20.29
CA PRO A 189 -4.75 20.32 -21.28
C PRO A 189 -3.51 19.46 -21.48
N ILE A 190 -2.32 20.07 -21.56
CA ILE A 190 -1.05 19.34 -21.76
C ILE A 190 -0.79 18.42 -20.56
N THR A 191 -0.91 18.93 -19.34
CA THR A 191 -0.74 18.13 -18.13
C THR A 191 -1.74 16.98 -18.06
N LEU A 192 -3.02 17.19 -18.43
CA LEU A 192 -4.03 16.13 -18.48
C LEU A 192 -3.67 15.04 -19.52
N VAL A 193 -3.17 15.44 -20.69
CA VAL A 193 -2.69 14.49 -21.72
C VAL A 193 -1.53 13.67 -21.17
N LEU A 194 -0.54 14.30 -20.54
CA LEU A 194 0.59 13.62 -19.91
C LEU A 194 0.14 12.59 -18.85
N ILE A 195 -0.76 12.98 -17.94
CA ILE A 195 -1.31 12.08 -16.93
C ILE A 195 -2.11 10.93 -17.59
N GLY A 196 -2.86 11.21 -18.65
CA GLY A 196 -3.58 10.21 -19.43
C GLY A 196 -2.65 9.19 -20.09
N LEU A 197 -1.55 9.65 -20.68
CA LEU A 197 -0.52 8.78 -21.26
C LEU A 197 0.13 7.90 -20.20
N LEU A 198 0.43 8.45 -19.02
CA LEU A 198 0.96 7.68 -17.89
C LEU A 198 -0.04 6.58 -17.45
N GLY A 199 -1.32 6.93 -17.32
CA GLY A 199 -2.38 5.96 -17.05
C GLY A 199 -2.46 4.86 -18.11
N ALA A 200 -2.35 5.22 -19.38
CA ALA A 200 -2.36 4.27 -20.50
C ALA A 200 -1.18 3.28 -20.44
N VAL A 201 0.02 3.72 -20.04
CA VAL A 201 1.19 2.84 -19.84
C VAL A 201 0.89 1.78 -18.78
N PHE A 202 0.31 2.17 -17.64
CA PHE A 202 -0.04 1.23 -16.57
C PHE A 202 -1.22 0.32 -16.90
N LEU A 203 -2.16 0.76 -17.75
CA LEU A 203 -3.21 -0.10 -18.30
C LEU A 203 -2.64 -1.20 -19.22
N LYS A 204 -1.58 -0.89 -19.97
CA LYS A 204 -0.85 -1.86 -20.81
C LYS A 204 -0.11 -2.88 -19.96
N GLY A 205 0.59 -2.44 -18.92
CA GLY A 205 1.12 -3.30 -17.85
C GLY A 205 2.46 -2.85 -17.26
N PHE A 206 2.78 -3.38 -16.08
CA PHE A 206 3.97 -3.02 -15.29
C PHE A 206 5.31 -3.28 -16.01
N ALA A 207 5.43 -4.37 -16.77
CA ALA A 207 6.68 -4.70 -17.46
C ALA A 207 7.06 -3.63 -18.50
N GLU A 208 6.06 -3.03 -19.14
CA GLU A 208 6.24 -1.95 -20.12
C GLU A 208 6.72 -0.67 -19.42
N ALA A 209 6.13 -0.34 -18.26
CA ALA A 209 6.56 0.80 -17.47
C ALA A 209 8.02 0.69 -17.02
N VAL A 210 8.45 -0.51 -16.59
CA VAL A 210 9.85 -0.79 -16.22
C VAL A 210 10.78 -0.62 -17.42
N GLY A 211 10.39 -1.12 -18.60
CA GLY A 211 11.18 -0.98 -19.83
C GLY A 211 11.40 0.48 -20.24
N ILE A 212 10.33 1.29 -20.20
CA ILE A 212 10.40 2.73 -20.47
C ILE A 212 11.31 3.43 -19.45
N ALA A 213 11.16 3.13 -18.16
CA ALA A 213 11.96 3.74 -17.11
C ALA A 213 13.47 3.53 -17.30
N VAL A 214 13.88 2.33 -17.72
CA VAL A 214 15.31 2.03 -17.97
C VAL A 214 15.89 2.95 -19.04
N VAL A 215 15.19 3.13 -20.16
CA VAL A 215 15.66 3.98 -21.27
C VAL A 215 15.73 5.44 -20.82
N LEU A 216 14.67 5.94 -20.17
CA LEU A 216 14.61 7.33 -19.71
C LEU A 216 15.69 7.66 -18.69
N VAL A 217 15.90 6.81 -17.69
CA VAL A 217 16.93 7.01 -16.66
C VAL A 217 18.33 6.93 -17.25
N ALA A 218 18.60 5.98 -18.14
CA ALA A 218 19.90 5.85 -18.78
C ALA A 218 20.24 7.08 -19.63
N ALA A 219 19.28 7.56 -20.44
CA ALA A 219 19.45 8.76 -21.27
C ALA A 219 19.67 10.00 -20.40
N TYR A 220 18.81 10.23 -19.41
CA TYR A 220 18.87 11.41 -18.55
C TYR A 220 20.14 11.46 -17.71
N ILE A 221 20.51 10.37 -17.03
CA ILE A 221 21.77 10.32 -16.26
C ILE A 221 22.97 10.51 -17.19
N GLY A 222 22.96 9.88 -18.37
CA GLY A 222 24.03 10.03 -19.36
C GLY A 222 24.24 11.48 -19.77
N LEU A 223 23.17 12.20 -20.10
CA LEU A 223 23.23 13.62 -20.49
C LEU A 223 23.68 14.50 -19.33
N ASN A 224 23.18 14.27 -18.10
CA ASN A 224 23.63 15.01 -16.92
C ASN A 224 25.13 14.80 -16.64
N ILE A 225 25.65 13.57 -16.79
CA ILE A 225 27.09 13.31 -16.64
C ILE A 225 27.90 14.14 -17.64
N VAL A 226 27.45 14.26 -18.89
CA VAL A 226 28.12 15.09 -19.90
C VAL A 226 28.14 16.56 -19.50
N ILE A 227 26.98 17.13 -19.14
CA ILE A 227 26.87 18.55 -18.74
C ILE A 227 27.76 18.84 -17.53
N ILE A 228 27.69 17.98 -16.51
CA ILE A 228 28.49 18.12 -15.29
C ILE A 228 29.98 17.98 -15.60
N ALA A 229 30.38 17.02 -16.43
CA ALA A 229 31.78 16.82 -16.79
C ALA A 229 32.35 18.06 -17.50
N VAL A 230 31.63 18.64 -18.47
CA VAL A 230 32.04 19.87 -19.15
C VAL A 230 32.11 21.04 -18.19
N SER A 231 31.10 21.20 -17.34
CA SER A 231 31.07 22.26 -16.32
C SER A 231 32.26 22.17 -15.35
N LEU A 232 32.62 20.96 -14.91
CA LEU A 232 33.77 20.74 -14.04
C LEU A 232 35.10 20.99 -14.76
N ILE A 233 35.20 20.71 -16.06
CA ILE A 233 36.37 21.04 -16.89
C ILE A 233 36.54 22.56 -16.96
N ASP A 234 35.46 23.31 -17.14
CA ASP A 234 35.52 24.78 -17.19
C ASP A 234 35.93 25.38 -15.83
N ILE A 235 35.40 24.84 -14.72
CA ILE A 235 35.83 25.21 -13.37
C ILE A 235 37.33 24.90 -13.15
N ALA A 236 37.83 23.77 -13.68
CA ALA A 236 39.24 23.42 -13.55
C ALA A 236 40.15 24.33 -14.40
N ARG A 237 39.63 24.91 -15.49
CA ARG A 237 40.36 25.85 -16.36
C ARG A 237 40.43 27.26 -15.79
N ASP A 238 39.47 27.65 -14.95
CA ASP A 238 39.49 28.91 -14.19
C ASP A 238 39.51 28.68 -12.67
N PRO A 239 40.71 28.47 -12.09
CA PRO A 239 40.87 28.32 -10.64
C PRO A 239 40.36 29.51 -9.82
N GLY A 240 40.19 30.68 -10.45
CA GLY A 240 39.67 31.90 -9.83
C GLY A 240 38.27 31.73 -9.27
N LEU A 241 37.43 30.94 -9.93
CA LEU A 241 36.05 30.65 -9.48
C LEU A 241 36.02 30.00 -8.10
N ILE A 242 36.89 29.01 -7.87
CA ILE A 242 36.97 28.31 -6.58
C ILE A 242 37.55 29.22 -5.50
N SER A 243 38.61 29.98 -5.79
CA SER A 243 39.21 30.90 -4.81
C SER A 243 38.25 32.01 -4.41
N ASN A 244 37.51 32.56 -5.37
CA ASN A 244 36.53 33.63 -5.13
C ASN A 244 35.37 33.11 -4.29
N TRP A 245 34.76 31.98 -4.68
CA TRP A 245 33.70 31.34 -3.89
C TRP A 245 34.15 31.04 -2.46
N ARG A 246 35.35 30.48 -2.29
CA ARG A 246 35.90 30.21 -0.95
C ARG A 246 36.07 31.49 -0.14
N SER A 247 36.54 32.57 -0.75
CA SER A 247 36.71 33.85 -0.06
C SER A 247 35.38 34.45 0.41
N VAL A 248 34.34 34.42 -0.43
CA VAL A 248 32.99 34.90 -0.11
C VAL A 248 32.37 34.04 0.99
N MET A 249 32.48 32.72 0.90
CA MET A 249 31.97 31.80 1.94
C MET A 249 32.61 32.07 3.31
N VAL A 250 33.93 32.28 3.35
CA VAL A 250 34.64 32.57 4.62
C VAL A 250 34.28 33.95 5.16
N ALA A 251 34.08 34.94 4.28
CA ALA A 251 33.68 36.28 4.68
C ALA A 251 32.26 36.31 5.30
N ASP A 252 31.30 35.65 4.65
CA ASP A 252 29.89 35.67 5.07
C ASP A 252 29.59 34.66 6.20
N HIS A 253 30.35 33.56 6.28
CA HIS A 253 30.06 32.43 7.18
C HIS A 253 31.30 31.94 7.95
N GLY A 254 32.09 32.87 8.49
CA GLY A 254 33.36 32.57 9.17
C GLY A 254 33.29 31.66 10.40
N ASN A 255 32.10 31.37 10.95
CA ASN A 255 31.91 30.42 12.05
C ASN A 255 31.36 29.08 11.51
N PRO A 256 32.17 27.99 11.51
CA PRO A 256 31.74 26.67 11.01
C PRO A 256 30.49 26.13 11.70
N LEU A 257 30.28 26.46 12.98
CA LEU A 257 29.13 25.99 13.75
C LEU A 257 27.84 26.68 13.29
N LEU A 258 27.93 27.98 12.99
CA LEU A 258 26.82 28.77 12.45
C LEU A 258 26.51 28.35 11.01
N LEU A 259 27.53 28.00 10.23
CA LEU A 259 27.37 27.46 8.88
C LEU A 259 26.60 26.12 8.89
N VAL A 260 26.97 25.20 9.79
CA VAL A 260 26.24 23.93 9.94
C VAL A 260 24.81 24.19 10.42
N ALA A 261 24.60 25.13 11.34
CA ALA A 261 23.26 25.50 11.79
C ALA A 261 22.41 26.11 10.66
N ALA A 262 22.97 27.01 9.86
CA ALA A 262 22.29 27.62 8.70
C ALA A 262 21.94 26.56 7.64
N ALA A 263 22.87 25.66 7.33
CA ALA A 263 22.63 24.58 6.39
C ALA A 263 21.60 23.56 6.92
N LEU A 264 21.54 23.31 8.23
CA LEU A 264 20.46 22.52 8.86
C LEU A 264 19.11 23.24 8.83
N LEU A 265 19.08 24.56 8.94
CA LEU A 265 17.85 25.36 8.78
C LEU A 265 17.33 25.36 7.34
N LEU A 266 18.23 25.25 6.35
CA LEU A 266 17.88 25.16 4.93
C LEU A 266 17.54 23.73 4.49
N PHE A 267 17.90 22.72 5.29
CA PHE A 267 17.65 21.32 5.00
C PHE A 267 16.18 21.01 4.65
N PRO A 268 15.14 21.56 5.32
CA PRO A 268 13.74 21.31 4.95
C PRO A 268 13.41 21.62 3.49
N LYS A 269 13.96 22.71 2.95
CA LYS A 269 13.76 23.10 1.54
C LYS A 269 14.44 22.13 0.57
N LEU A 270 15.48 21.43 1.02
CA LEU A 270 16.26 20.47 0.23
C LEU A 270 15.81 19.00 0.44
N ALA A 271 15.13 18.72 1.55
CA ALA A 271 14.70 17.37 1.95
C ALA A 271 13.67 16.75 0.97
N LEU A 272 13.06 17.57 0.11
CA LEU A 272 12.20 17.17 -0.99
C LEU A 272 12.88 16.19 -1.97
N GLY A 273 14.21 16.19 -2.06
CA GLY A 273 14.97 15.27 -2.89
C GLY A 273 14.96 13.80 -2.44
N LEU A 274 14.39 13.48 -1.27
CA LEU A 274 14.47 12.13 -0.66
C LEU A 274 13.28 11.20 -0.96
N SER A 275 12.30 11.65 -1.76
CA SER A 275 11.02 10.95 -2.02
C SER A 275 11.18 9.50 -2.52
N GLY A 276 12.15 9.25 -3.42
CA GLY A 276 12.27 7.96 -4.11
C GLY A 276 12.67 6.75 -3.24
N PHE A 277 13.06 6.94 -1.97
CA PHE A 277 13.40 5.81 -1.10
C PHE A 277 12.19 5.01 -0.64
N GLU A 278 11.08 5.68 -0.31
CA GLU A 278 9.86 4.98 0.14
C GLU A 278 9.28 4.17 -1.02
N THR A 279 9.16 4.77 -2.21
CA THR A 279 8.70 4.07 -3.42
C THR A 279 9.61 2.86 -3.71
N GLY A 280 10.92 3.01 -3.52
CA GLY A 280 11.92 1.93 -3.60
C GLY A 280 11.63 0.71 -2.73
N VAL A 281 11.18 0.91 -1.50
CA VAL A 281 10.79 -0.19 -0.60
C VAL A 281 9.39 -0.73 -0.91
N VAL A 282 8.47 0.14 -1.32
CA VAL A 282 7.11 -0.25 -1.68
C VAL A 282 7.12 -1.17 -2.91
N VAL A 283 7.93 -0.91 -3.93
CA VAL A 283 8.00 -1.76 -5.13
C VAL A 283 8.90 -2.98 -4.99
N MET A 284 9.42 -3.25 -3.79
CA MET A 284 10.24 -4.43 -3.48
C MET A 284 9.69 -5.78 -4.00
N PRO A 285 8.37 -6.04 -4.06
CA PRO A 285 7.82 -7.27 -4.64
C PRO A 285 8.16 -7.49 -6.11
N LEU A 286 8.45 -6.41 -6.84
CA LEU A 286 8.89 -6.48 -8.24
C LEU A 286 10.35 -6.92 -8.35
N VAL A 287 11.13 -6.87 -7.26
CA VAL A 287 12.54 -7.25 -7.27
C VAL A 287 12.68 -8.76 -7.22
N LYS A 288 13.42 -9.29 -8.18
CA LYS A 288 13.73 -10.72 -8.27
C LYS A 288 14.53 -11.21 -7.06
N GLY A 289 14.02 -12.28 -6.43
CA GLY A 289 14.69 -13.00 -5.36
C GLY A 289 15.77 -13.97 -5.87
N ASN A 290 16.41 -14.69 -4.93
CA ASN A 290 17.28 -15.81 -5.28
C ASN A 290 16.43 -17.08 -5.59
N PRO A 291 16.95 -18.06 -6.36
CA PRO A 291 16.23 -19.31 -6.62
C PRO A 291 15.85 -20.11 -5.37
N GLY A 292 16.57 -19.93 -4.25
CA GLY A 292 16.29 -20.59 -2.97
C GLY A 292 15.48 -19.75 -1.98
N ASP A 293 14.95 -18.59 -2.38
CA ASP A 293 14.08 -17.79 -1.51
C ASP A 293 12.74 -18.52 -1.32
N THR A 294 12.32 -18.69 -0.06
CA THR A 294 10.97 -19.17 0.29
C THR A 294 10.08 -18.00 0.68
N HIS A 295 8.76 -18.19 0.72
CA HIS A 295 7.81 -17.14 1.09
C HIS A 295 8.11 -16.51 2.47
N GLU A 296 8.61 -17.31 3.41
CA GLU A 296 8.99 -16.84 4.76
C GLU A 296 10.40 -16.25 4.81
N ARG A 297 11.27 -16.57 3.85
CA ARG A 297 12.69 -16.17 3.85
C ARG A 297 13.11 -15.62 2.49
N LEU A 298 12.73 -14.36 2.26
CA LEU A 298 13.03 -13.60 1.04
C LEU A 298 14.41 -12.91 1.07
N THR A 299 15.46 -13.64 1.48
CA THR A 299 16.80 -13.05 1.72
C THR A 299 17.43 -12.45 0.46
N GLY A 300 17.24 -13.10 -0.70
CA GLY A 300 17.70 -12.61 -1.99
C GLY A 300 17.01 -11.30 -2.38
N ARG A 301 15.68 -11.24 -2.26
CA ARG A 301 14.89 -10.03 -2.51
C ARG A 301 15.33 -8.86 -1.61
N ILE A 302 15.52 -9.10 -0.31
CA ILE A 302 16.01 -8.08 0.65
C ILE A 302 17.36 -7.54 0.20
N ARG A 303 18.33 -8.43 -0.05
CA ARG A 303 19.68 -8.04 -0.48
C ARG A 303 19.66 -7.24 -1.78
N ASN A 304 18.87 -7.67 -2.75
CA ASN A 304 18.75 -7.00 -4.05
C ASN A 304 18.07 -5.63 -3.93
N THR A 305 17.08 -5.49 -3.05
CA THR A 305 16.45 -4.19 -2.75
C THR A 305 17.42 -3.26 -2.05
N GLN A 306 18.23 -3.76 -1.11
CA GLN A 306 19.28 -2.95 -0.48
C GLN A 306 20.35 -2.50 -1.48
N ARG A 307 20.67 -3.31 -2.49
CA ARG A 307 21.56 -2.93 -3.60
C ARG A 307 20.94 -1.81 -4.46
N LEU A 308 19.66 -1.95 -4.82
CA LEU A 308 18.90 -0.91 -5.52
C LEU A 308 18.99 0.43 -4.77
N LEU A 309 18.62 0.45 -3.49
CA LEU A 309 18.63 1.67 -2.67
C LEU A 309 20.04 2.27 -2.55
N THR A 310 21.06 1.42 -2.40
CA THR A 310 22.46 1.88 -2.28
C THR A 310 22.95 2.48 -3.59
N ALA A 311 22.70 1.80 -4.72
CA ALA A 311 23.13 2.27 -6.02
C ALA A 311 22.47 3.60 -6.38
N ALA A 312 21.15 3.72 -6.19
CA ALA A 312 20.44 4.97 -6.38
C ALA A 312 21.00 6.09 -5.51
N ALA A 313 21.16 5.84 -4.20
CA ALA A 313 21.70 6.82 -3.26
C ALA A 313 23.09 7.32 -3.67
N VAL A 314 24.00 6.42 -4.05
CA VAL A 314 25.39 6.77 -4.42
C VAL A 314 25.43 7.57 -5.73
N ILE A 315 24.72 7.12 -6.77
CA ILE A 315 24.65 7.83 -8.06
C ILE A 315 24.13 9.25 -7.84
N MET A 316 23.02 9.37 -7.11
CA MET A 316 22.42 10.67 -6.85
C MET A 316 23.27 11.57 -5.97
N SER A 317 23.99 11.01 -4.99
CA SER A 317 24.88 11.79 -4.13
C SER A 317 26.02 12.43 -4.92
N VAL A 318 26.59 11.68 -5.86
CA VAL A 318 27.63 12.21 -6.76
C VAL A 318 27.03 13.30 -7.65
N LEU A 319 25.91 13.01 -8.32
CA LEU A 319 25.29 13.95 -9.26
C LEU A 319 24.79 15.23 -8.58
N LEU A 320 24.17 15.16 -7.40
CA LEU A 320 23.71 16.33 -6.65
C LEU A 320 24.88 17.21 -6.22
N LEU A 321 25.95 16.62 -5.68
CA LEU A 321 27.08 17.39 -5.19
C LEU A 321 27.82 18.09 -6.33
N THR A 322 28.05 17.39 -7.44
CA THR A 322 28.77 17.95 -8.60
C THR A 322 27.91 18.95 -9.37
N SER A 323 26.62 18.70 -9.55
CA SER A 323 25.70 19.67 -10.17
C SER A 323 25.54 20.93 -9.31
N SER A 324 25.34 20.79 -8.00
CA SER A 324 25.23 21.93 -7.08
C SER A 324 26.50 22.79 -7.08
N LEU A 325 27.68 22.17 -7.10
CA LEU A 325 28.94 22.91 -7.24
C LEU A 325 29.03 23.62 -8.60
N ALA A 326 28.71 22.92 -9.68
CA ALA A 326 28.75 23.46 -11.03
C ALA A 326 27.81 24.67 -11.20
N THR A 327 26.54 24.54 -10.80
CA THR A 327 25.55 25.61 -10.94
C THR A 327 25.89 26.80 -10.05
N THR A 328 26.38 26.58 -8.83
CA THR A 328 26.74 27.68 -7.91
C THR A 328 27.92 28.50 -8.42
N LEU A 329 28.89 27.87 -9.09
CA LEU A 329 30.11 28.55 -9.55
C LEU A 329 29.97 29.18 -10.94
N LEU A 330 29.11 28.62 -11.80
CA LEU A 330 29.04 29.01 -13.21
C LEU A 330 27.83 29.89 -13.56
N ILE A 331 26.75 29.84 -12.77
CA ILE A 331 25.52 30.58 -13.05
C ILE A 331 25.46 31.82 -12.14
N PRO A 332 25.21 33.02 -12.68
CA PRO A 332 24.95 34.22 -11.88
C PRO A 332 23.73 34.05 -10.97
N HIS A 333 23.75 34.63 -9.76
CA HIS A 333 22.66 34.44 -8.79
C HIS A 333 21.30 34.95 -9.31
N GLU A 334 21.31 36.03 -10.08
CA GLU A 334 20.12 36.67 -10.67
C GLU A 334 19.33 35.73 -11.59
N GLU A 335 20.01 34.79 -12.27
CA GLU A 335 19.34 33.83 -13.16
C GLU A 335 18.53 32.77 -12.41
N PHE A 336 18.75 32.60 -11.10
CA PHE A 336 17.95 31.71 -10.27
C PHE A 336 16.68 32.37 -9.74
N GLU A 337 16.57 33.70 -9.80
CA GLU A 337 15.42 34.45 -9.29
C GLU A 337 14.19 34.25 -10.20
N PRO A 338 12.96 34.52 -9.70
CA PRO A 338 11.76 34.43 -10.50
C PRO A 338 11.83 35.29 -11.78
N GLY A 339 11.81 34.65 -12.94
CA GLY A 339 11.94 35.28 -14.25
C GLY A 339 13.31 35.13 -14.91
N GLY A 340 14.32 34.62 -14.20
CA GLY A 340 15.62 34.23 -14.76
C GLY A 340 15.57 32.92 -15.53
N GLU A 341 16.52 32.71 -16.45
CA GLU A 341 16.53 31.55 -17.35
C GLU A 341 16.96 30.25 -16.64
N ALA A 342 17.62 30.34 -15.48
CA ALA A 342 18.06 29.19 -14.69
C ALA A 342 17.06 28.78 -13.58
N ASN A 343 15.99 29.55 -13.35
CA ASN A 343 15.01 29.27 -12.30
C ASN A 343 14.29 27.93 -12.58
N GLY A 344 14.44 26.97 -11.67
CA GLY A 344 13.85 25.63 -11.81
C GLY A 344 14.50 24.73 -12.87
N ARG A 345 15.49 25.23 -13.64
CA ARG A 345 16.10 24.50 -14.78
C ARG A 345 17.60 24.74 -14.95
N ALA A 346 18.32 24.91 -13.84
CA ALA A 346 19.73 25.31 -13.81
C ALA A 346 20.70 24.46 -14.66
N LEU A 347 20.50 23.13 -14.72
CA LEU A 347 21.33 22.27 -15.58
C LEU A 347 20.98 22.38 -17.06
N ALA A 348 19.72 22.68 -17.39
CA ALA A 348 19.33 22.97 -18.77
C ALA A 348 19.95 24.29 -19.24
N PHE A 349 19.97 25.32 -18.38
CA PHE A 349 20.67 26.58 -18.65
C PHE A 349 22.14 26.33 -19.03
N LEU A 350 22.88 25.57 -18.21
CA LEU A 350 24.28 25.21 -18.52
C LEU A 350 24.41 24.36 -19.80
N ALA A 351 23.44 23.50 -20.10
CA ALA A 351 23.46 22.71 -21.33
C ALA A 351 23.36 23.60 -22.58
N HIS A 352 22.47 24.58 -22.58
CA HIS A 352 22.36 25.55 -23.69
C HIS A 352 23.59 26.45 -23.76
N GLU A 353 24.03 27.03 -22.63
CA GLU A 353 25.15 27.98 -22.59
C GLU A 353 26.49 27.34 -22.99
N ARG A 354 26.77 26.11 -22.52
CA ARG A 354 28.09 25.46 -22.68
C ARG A 354 28.18 24.49 -23.85
N LEU A 355 27.08 23.83 -24.21
CA LEU A 355 27.05 22.78 -25.25
C LEU A 355 26.22 23.17 -26.49
N GLY A 356 25.56 24.33 -26.45
CA GLY A 356 24.78 24.88 -27.55
C GLY A 356 23.34 24.36 -27.61
N ASP A 357 22.50 25.09 -28.34
CA ASP A 357 21.05 24.92 -28.36
C ASP A 357 20.58 23.52 -28.77
N LEU A 358 21.30 22.85 -29.67
CA LEU A 358 20.94 21.50 -30.12
C LEU A 358 21.06 20.50 -28.97
N PHE A 359 22.17 20.54 -28.23
CA PHE A 359 22.38 19.66 -27.08
C PHE A 359 21.43 20.03 -25.94
N GLY A 360 21.28 21.33 -25.66
CA GLY A 360 20.32 21.83 -24.68
C GLY A 360 18.89 21.38 -24.97
N THR A 361 18.46 21.38 -26.23
CA THR A 361 17.13 20.88 -26.64
C THR A 361 16.98 19.38 -26.40
N VAL A 362 18.00 18.57 -26.70
CA VAL A 362 17.98 17.13 -26.39
C VAL A 362 17.88 16.89 -24.89
N TYR A 363 18.59 17.71 -24.10
CA TYR A 363 18.51 17.67 -22.64
C TYR A 363 17.12 18.07 -22.13
N ASP A 364 16.51 19.14 -22.67
CA ASP A 364 15.15 19.56 -22.31
C ASP A 364 14.15 18.44 -22.58
N VAL A 365 14.21 17.80 -23.76
CA VAL A 365 13.34 16.64 -24.07
C VAL A 365 13.56 15.50 -23.08
N SER A 366 14.81 15.19 -22.74
CA SER A 366 15.09 14.15 -21.74
C SER A 366 14.57 14.52 -20.35
N THR A 367 14.66 15.79 -19.96
CA THR A 367 14.16 16.31 -18.68
C THR A 367 12.65 16.24 -18.61
N ILE A 368 11.94 16.69 -19.66
CA ILE A 368 10.48 16.58 -19.78
C ILE A 368 10.04 15.12 -19.67
N MET A 369 10.70 14.21 -20.39
CA MET A 369 10.31 12.79 -20.39
C MET A 369 10.54 12.12 -19.03
N ILE A 370 11.66 12.39 -18.34
CA ILE A 370 11.89 11.79 -17.01
C ILE A 370 10.98 12.40 -15.96
N LEU A 371 10.73 13.72 -15.99
CA LEU A 371 9.79 14.39 -15.09
C LEU A 371 8.38 13.86 -15.30
N TRP A 372 7.88 13.81 -16.53
CA TRP A 372 6.57 13.23 -16.82
C TRP A 372 6.45 11.80 -16.26
N PHE A 373 7.50 10.99 -16.44
CA PHE A 373 7.50 9.60 -16.02
C PHE A 373 7.82 9.41 -14.53
N ALA A 374 8.25 10.44 -13.78
CA ALA A 374 8.48 10.36 -12.33
C ALA A 374 7.22 9.90 -11.56
N GLY A 375 6.04 10.33 -12.04
CA GLY A 375 4.74 9.88 -11.55
C GLY A 375 4.50 8.36 -11.69
N ALA A 376 5.26 7.66 -12.54
CA ALA A 376 5.16 6.20 -12.67
C ALA A 376 5.56 5.49 -11.37
N SER A 377 6.55 6.00 -10.64
CA SER A 377 6.98 5.41 -9.38
C SER A 377 5.87 5.51 -8.31
N ALA A 378 5.19 6.65 -8.27
CA ALA A 378 4.07 6.94 -7.37
C ALA A 378 2.83 6.11 -7.73
N MET A 379 2.50 6.00 -9.01
CA MET A 379 1.44 5.10 -9.51
C MET A 379 1.73 3.65 -9.14
N ALA A 380 2.97 3.18 -9.35
CA ALA A 380 3.40 1.85 -8.93
C ALA A 380 3.28 1.64 -7.41
N GLY A 381 3.63 2.67 -6.62
CA GLY A 381 3.47 2.68 -5.18
C GLY A 381 2.01 2.54 -4.73
N LEU A 382 1.11 3.35 -5.29
CA LEU A 382 -0.34 3.28 -5.00
C LEU A 382 -0.93 1.92 -5.37
N LEU A 383 -0.58 1.40 -6.55
CA LEU A 383 -1.04 0.10 -7.04
C LEU A 383 -0.51 -1.08 -6.21
N ASN A 384 0.59 -0.90 -5.45
CA ASN A 384 1.05 -1.92 -4.53
C ASN A 384 0.42 -1.77 -3.13
N ILE A 385 0.33 -0.56 -2.59
CA ILE A 385 -0.15 -0.32 -1.21
C ILE A 385 -1.67 -0.50 -1.11
N VAL A 386 -2.44 0.08 -2.04
CA VAL A 386 -3.90 0.16 -1.93
C VAL A 386 -4.57 -1.22 -1.95
N PRO A 387 -4.26 -2.15 -2.88
CA PRO A 387 -4.84 -3.50 -2.88
C PRO A 387 -4.56 -4.32 -1.62
N ARG A 388 -3.49 -4.01 -0.88
CA ARG A 388 -3.08 -4.77 0.30
C ARG A 388 -3.78 -4.28 1.56
N TYR A 389 -3.81 -2.96 1.74
CA TYR A 389 -4.33 -2.36 2.96
C TYR A 389 -5.83 -2.09 2.88
N LEU A 390 -6.31 -1.55 1.75
CA LEU A 390 -7.68 -1.08 1.62
C LEU A 390 -8.70 -2.22 1.79
N PRO A 391 -8.52 -3.43 1.19
CA PRO A 391 -9.40 -4.56 1.44
C PRO A 391 -9.29 -5.16 2.85
N LYS A 392 -8.08 -5.29 3.41
CA LYS A 392 -7.85 -5.84 4.77
C LYS A 392 -8.65 -5.10 5.83
N TYR A 393 -8.75 -3.78 5.73
CA TYR A 393 -9.53 -2.98 6.67
C TYR A 393 -11.00 -2.80 6.27
N GLY A 394 -11.50 -3.55 5.29
CA GLY A 394 -12.90 -3.49 4.83
C GLY A 394 -13.24 -2.26 3.98
N MET A 395 -12.24 -1.51 3.51
CA MET A 395 -12.42 -0.16 2.94
C MET A 395 -12.69 -0.12 1.43
N ALA A 396 -12.39 -1.19 0.68
CA ALA A 396 -12.64 -1.22 -0.76
C ALA A 396 -13.26 -2.54 -1.23
N PRO A 397 -14.15 -2.52 -2.24
CA PRO A 397 -14.73 -3.72 -2.82
C PRO A 397 -13.66 -4.67 -3.39
N ASP A 398 -14.01 -5.93 -3.63
CA ASP A 398 -13.04 -6.94 -4.08
C ASP A 398 -12.42 -6.61 -5.44
N TRP A 399 -13.10 -5.82 -6.29
CA TRP A 399 -12.53 -5.33 -7.54
C TRP A 399 -11.33 -4.39 -7.34
N ALA A 400 -11.19 -3.74 -6.16
CA ALA A 400 -10.05 -2.91 -5.83
C ALA A 400 -8.76 -3.72 -5.65
N ARG A 401 -8.83 -5.05 -5.69
CA ARG A 401 -7.66 -5.93 -5.82
C ARG A 401 -7.12 -6.00 -7.26
N ALA A 402 -7.91 -5.60 -8.26
CA ALA A 402 -7.45 -5.53 -9.63
C ALA A 402 -6.71 -4.21 -9.89
N SER A 403 -5.59 -4.28 -10.61
CA SER A 403 -4.74 -3.12 -10.89
C SER A 403 -5.37 -2.14 -11.88
N ARG A 404 -6.04 -2.62 -12.93
CA ARG A 404 -6.59 -1.76 -14.01
C ARG A 404 -7.70 -0.80 -13.54
N PRO A 405 -8.69 -1.23 -12.74
CA PRO A 405 -9.69 -0.30 -12.20
C PRO A 405 -9.06 0.77 -11.31
N LEU A 406 -8.06 0.40 -10.51
CA LEU A 406 -7.33 1.35 -9.67
C LEU A 406 -6.57 2.39 -10.50
N VAL A 407 -5.91 1.99 -11.59
CA VAL A 407 -5.26 2.94 -12.51
C VAL A 407 -6.26 4.00 -12.98
N LEU A 408 -7.44 3.58 -13.44
CA LEU A 408 -8.47 4.52 -13.90
C LEU A 408 -8.94 5.49 -12.81
N ILE A 409 -9.13 4.99 -11.58
CA ILE A 409 -9.53 5.81 -10.44
C ILE A 409 -8.43 6.80 -10.07
N PHE A 410 -7.18 6.36 -9.95
CA PHE A 410 -6.07 7.25 -9.63
C PHE A 410 -5.84 8.28 -10.73
N THR A 411 -5.92 7.90 -12.00
CA THR A 411 -5.86 8.84 -13.14
C THR A 411 -6.99 9.88 -13.06
N ALA A 412 -8.22 9.46 -12.75
CA ALA A 412 -9.35 10.38 -12.59
C ALA A 412 -9.15 11.35 -11.41
N ILE A 413 -8.66 10.86 -10.27
CA ILE A 413 -8.30 11.70 -9.12
C ILE A 413 -7.20 12.69 -9.51
N CYS A 414 -6.17 12.24 -10.24
CA CYS A 414 -5.11 13.11 -10.73
C CYS A 414 -5.67 14.20 -11.65
N PHE A 415 -6.60 13.89 -12.55
CA PHE A 415 -7.25 14.91 -13.38
C PHE A 415 -7.99 15.96 -12.55
N VAL A 416 -8.75 15.54 -11.55
CA VAL A 416 -9.45 16.46 -10.64
C VAL A 416 -8.46 17.36 -9.92
N VAL A 417 -7.39 16.79 -9.36
CA VAL A 417 -6.34 17.55 -8.66
C VAL A 417 -5.66 18.53 -9.61
N THR A 418 -5.26 18.10 -10.81
CA THR A 418 -4.66 18.99 -11.83
C THR A 418 -5.56 20.16 -12.18
N ILE A 419 -6.88 19.96 -12.33
CA ILE A 419 -7.83 21.04 -12.60
C ILE A 419 -7.95 21.99 -11.40
N LEU A 420 -8.02 21.45 -10.18
CA LEU A 420 -8.11 22.26 -8.96
C LEU A 420 -6.87 23.13 -8.73
N PHE A 421 -5.68 22.60 -9.01
CA PHE A 421 -4.41 23.32 -8.91
C PHE A 421 -4.02 24.07 -10.19
N ARG A 422 -4.86 24.04 -11.23
CA ARG A 422 -4.60 24.67 -12.54
C ARG A 422 -3.26 24.27 -13.16
N ALA A 423 -2.84 23.02 -12.94
CA ALA A 423 -1.54 22.50 -13.35
C ALA A 423 -0.33 23.35 -12.86
N ASP A 424 -0.46 24.03 -11.72
CA ASP A 424 0.62 24.83 -11.15
C ASP A 424 1.51 24.00 -10.22
N VAL A 425 2.83 24.08 -10.43
CA VAL A 425 3.84 23.35 -9.65
C VAL A 425 3.98 23.91 -8.24
N ASN A 426 4.02 25.24 -8.12
CA ASN A 426 4.24 25.93 -6.85
C ASN A 426 3.07 25.74 -5.88
N ALA A 427 1.84 25.75 -6.40
CA ALA A 427 0.61 25.54 -5.63
C ALA A 427 0.52 24.11 -5.06
N GLN A 428 1.18 23.13 -5.70
CA GLN A 428 1.20 21.73 -5.27
C GLN A 428 2.38 21.37 -4.36
N ALA A 429 3.47 22.16 -4.39
CA ALA A 429 4.73 21.86 -3.72
C ALA A 429 4.57 21.59 -2.22
N GLY A 430 3.71 22.34 -1.53
CA GLY A 430 3.47 22.14 -0.08
C GLY A 430 2.73 20.86 0.26
N ALA A 431 1.77 20.46 -0.57
CA ALA A 431 1.07 19.18 -0.41
C ALA A 431 2.02 17.99 -0.64
N TYR A 432 2.88 18.10 -1.65
CA TYR A 432 3.94 17.14 -1.93
C TYR A 432 4.92 17.02 -0.76
N ALA A 433 5.47 18.14 -0.29
CA ALA A 433 6.40 18.18 0.84
C ALA A 433 5.80 17.53 2.09
N THR A 434 4.56 17.89 2.43
CA THR A 434 3.85 17.38 3.60
C THR A 434 3.62 15.86 3.49
N GLY A 435 3.16 15.38 2.33
CA GLY A 435 2.91 13.96 2.10
C GLY A 435 4.18 13.11 2.23
N VAL A 436 5.24 13.49 1.52
CA VAL A 436 6.51 12.76 1.51
C VAL A 436 7.18 12.78 2.89
N LEU A 437 7.27 13.94 3.53
CA LEU A 437 7.89 14.07 4.85
C LEU A 437 7.12 13.31 5.93
N ALA A 438 5.78 13.26 5.87
CA ALA A 438 4.99 12.47 6.80
C ALA A 438 5.33 10.97 6.70
N VAL A 439 5.50 10.45 5.48
CA VAL A 439 5.86 9.05 5.27
C VAL A 439 7.29 8.75 5.72
N ILE A 440 8.27 9.58 5.34
CA ILE A 440 9.66 9.43 5.79
C ILE A 440 9.75 9.52 7.32
N THR A 441 9.05 10.48 7.94
CA THR A 441 8.99 10.64 9.40
C THR A 441 8.39 9.39 10.04
N SER A 442 7.31 8.84 9.50
CA SER A 442 6.73 7.58 9.99
C SER A 442 7.74 6.43 9.92
N ALA A 443 8.51 6.32 8.83
CA ALA A 443 9.53 5.29 8.67
C ALA A 443 10.65 5.44 9.72
N THR A 444 11.16 6.67 9.93
CA THR A 444 12.19 6.98 10.93
C THR A 444 11.76 6.63 12.35
N VAL A 445 10.53 6.98 12.73
CA VAL A 445 9.95 6.60 14.02
C VAL A 445 9.80 5.08 14.12
N ALA A 446 9.30 4.41 13.08
CA ALA A 446 9.09 2.96 13.07
C ALA A 446 10.38 2.17 13.33
N VAL A 447 11.47 2.49 12.63
CA VAL A 447 12.75 1.80 12.82
C VAL A 447 13.39 2.15 14.16
N THR A 448 13.24 3.39 14.64
CA THR A 448 13.72 3.80 15.96
C THR A 448 13.05 2.98 17.07
N LEU A 449 11.73 2.83 17.01
CA LEU A 449 10.96 2.01 17.94
C LEU A 449 11.32 0.52 17.82
N ALA A 450 11.52 0.03 16.60
CA ALA A 450 11.97 -1.35 16.36
C ALA A 450 13.37 -1.61 16.96
N ALA A 451 14.30 -0.67 16.83
CA ALA A 451 15.63 -0.75 17.42
C ALA A 451 15.57 -0.76 18.97
N ARG A 452 14.68 0.06 19.55
CA ARG A 452 14.40 0.07 20.99
C ARG A 452 13.86 -1.28 21.47
N ARG A 453 12.85 -1.86 20.80
CA ARG A 453 12.30 -3.19 21.13
C ARG A 453 13.37 -4.28 21.08
N LYS A 454 14.29 -4.23 20.10
CA LYS A 454 15.42 -5.17 19.98
C LYS A 454 16.60 -4.85 20.91
N ARG A 455 16.48 -3.89 21.83
CA ARG A 455 17.51 -3.46 22.81
C ARG A 455 18.85 -3.04 22.18
N GLN A 456 18.83 -2.53 20.94
CA GLN A 456 20.03 -2.10 20.21
C GLN A 456 20.38 -0.64 20.55
N ARG A 457 21.10 -0.41 21.66
CA ARG A 457 21.35 0.95 22.21
C ARG A 457 22.00 1.92 21.22
N GLY A 458 23.06 1.51 20.51
CA GLY A 458 23.74 2.37 19.54
C GLY A 458 22.86 2.73 18.34
N ALA A 459 22.16 1.73 17.77
CA ALA A 459 21.23 1.96 16.67
C ALA A 459 20.02 2.81 17.09
N PHE A 460 19.54 2.66 18.32
CA PHE A 460 18.45 3.49 18.86
C PHE A 460 18.85 4.97 18.94
N LEU A 461 20.06 5.28 19.42
CA LEU A 461 20.55 6.66 19.46
C LEU A 461 20.74 7.24 18.06
N GLY A 462 21.38 6.49 17.15
CA GLY A 462 21.60 6.94 15.77
C GLY A 462 20.29 7.17 15.01
N PHE A 463 19.37 6.22 15.02
CA PHE A 463 18.06 6.38 14.37
C PHE A 463 17.18 7.40 15.09
N GLY A 464 17.29 7.53 16.41
CA GLY A 464 16.60 8.56 17.18
C GLY A 464 17.01 9.98 16.77
N LEU A 465 18.29 10.21 16.50
CA LEU A 465 18.77 11.49 15.95
C LEU A 465 18.17 11.77 14.57
N VAL A 466 18.18 10.77 13.67
CA VAL A 466 17.59 10.89 12.33
C VAL A 466 16.08 11.17 12.42
N ALA A 467 15.36 10.47 13.30
CA ALA A 467 13.95 10.71 13.53
C ALA A 467 13.70 12.14 14.06
N ALA A 468 14.54 12.65 14.97
CA ALA A 468 14.43 14.03 15.45
C ALA A 468 14.61 15.05 14.31
N ILE A 469 15.56 14.84 13.41
CA ILE A 469 15.76 15.69 12.22
C ILE A 469 14.50 15.70 11.34
N PHE A 470 13.94 14.54 10.99
CA PHE A 470 12.76 14.49 10.12
C PHE A 470 11.48 14.99 10.81
N ILE A 471 11.32 14.79 12.12
CA ILE A 471 10.22 15.39 12.90
C ILE A 471 10.33 16.91 12.87
N TYR A 472 11.53 17.45 13.11
CA TYR A 472 11.78 18.89 13.03
C TYR A 472 11.48 19.44 11.63
N THR A 473 11.99 18.79 10.59
CA THR A 473 11.75 19.16 9.19
C THR A 473 10.25 19.16 8.86
N THR A 474 9.52 18.13 9.29
CA THR A 474 8.06 18.04 9.09
C THR A 474 7.34 19.16 9.82
N ALA A 475 7.71 19.44 11.08
CA ALA A 475 7.09 20.50 11.88
C ALA A 475 7.28 21.87 11.23
N ILE A 476 8.50 22.21 10.79
CA ILE A 476 8.76 23.48 10.09
C ILE A 476 7.98 23.54 8.78
N THR A 477 8.01 22.48 7.97
CA THR A 477 7.30 22.46 6.68
C THR A 477 5.81 22.70 6.86
N VAL A 478 5.19 22.09 7.87
CA VAL A 478 3.76 22.27 8.17
C VAL A 478 3.46 23.69 8.67
N VAL A 479 4.37 24.31 9.43
CA VAL A 479 4.22 25.69 9.92
C VAL A 479 4.39 26.70 8.77
N GLU A 480 5.37 26.50 7.90
CA GLU A 480 5.64 27.37 6.76
C GLU A 480 4.58 27.23 5.65
N GLN A 481 4.07 26.02 5.42
CA GLN A 481 3.12 25.71 4.35
C GLN A 481 1.91 24.92 4.86
N PRO A 482 1.03 25.55 5.67
CA PRO A 482 -0.11 24.87 6.30
C PRO A 482 -1.14 24.34 5.29
N GLN A 483 -1.16 24.90 4.08
CA GLN A 483 -2.02 24.45 2.98
C GLN A 483 -1.76 22.97 2.62
N GLY A 484 -0.50 22.51 2.71
CA GLY A 484 -0.15 21.12 2.46
C GLY A 484 -0.83 20.16 3.42
N LEU A 485 -0.91 20.52 4.71
CA LEU A 485 -1.60 19.74 5.73
C LEU A 485 -3.13 19.73 5.50
N GLN A 486 -3.72 20.85 5.10
CA GLN A 486 -5.16 20.92 4.81
C GLN A 486 -5.55 19.92 3.71
N ILE A 487 -4.74 19.84 2.65
CA ILE A 487 -4.96 18.90 1.55
C ILE A 487 -4.80 17.46 2.05
N ALA A 488 -3.75 17.17 2.82
CA ALA A 488 -3.56 15.84 3.39
C ALA A 488 -4.74 15.41 4.27
N VAL A 489 -5.29 16.31 5.07
CA VAL A 489 -6.48 16.06 5.89
C VAL A 489 -7.71 15.77 5.02
N MET A 490 -7.88 16.43 3.88
CA MET A 490 -8.96 16.13 2.94
C MET A 490 -8.83 14.72 2.34
N PHE A 491 -7.62 14.30 1.94
CA PHE A 491 -7.38 12.93 1.47
C PHE A 491 -7.63 11.90 2.57
N ILE A 492 -7.15 12.16 3.79
CA ILE A 492 -7.40 11.31 4.96
C ILE A 492 -8.91 11.19 5.20
N ALA A 493 -9.63 12.32 5.23
CA ALA A 493 -11.08 12.35 5.40
C ALA A 493 -11.79 11.59 4.28
N GLY A 494 -11.37 11.76 3.02
CA GLY A 494 -11.91 11.03 1.88
C GLY A 494 -11.74 9.51 2.00
N ILE A 495 -10.56 9.04 2.40
CA ILE A 495 -10.30 7.62 2.66
C ILE A 495 -11.15 7.12 3.83
N VAL A 496 -11.21 7.87 4.94
CA VAL A 496 -12.00 7.49 6.13
C VAL A 496 -13.48 7.42 5.80
N VAL A 497 -14.05 8.43 5.13
CA VAL A 497 -15.47 8.46 4.73
C VAL A 497 -15.77 7.31 3.77
N THR A 498 -14.96 7.11 2.74
CA THR A 498 -15.15 6.02 1.77
C THR A 498 -15.05 4.66 2.47
N SER A 499 -14.11 4.52 3.40
CA SER A 499 -13.94 3.32 4.23
C SER A 499 -15.16 3.04 5.10
N LEU A 500 -15.71 4.06 5.77
CA LEU A 500 -16.93 3.94 6.58
C LEU A 500 -18.14 3.55 5.73
N VAL A 501 -18.34 4.19 4.59
CA VAL A 501 -19.44 3.87 3.65
C VAL A 501 -19.31 2.44 3.13
N SER A 502 -18.10 2.06 2.68
CA SER A 502 -17.79 0.69 2.26
C SER A 502 -18.08 -0.30 3.39
N ARG A 503 -17.62 -0.03 4.61
CA ARG A 503 -17.82 -0.91 5.78
C ARG A 503 -19.30 -1.13 6.09
N VAL A 504 -20.12 -0.08 6.04
CA VAL A 504 -21.57 -0.16 6.29
C VAL A 504 -22.28 -1.01 5.25
N TRP A 505 -21.93 -0.89 3.97
CA TRP A 505 -22.52 -1.75 2.93
C TRP A 505 -22.04 -3.20 3.04
N ARG A 506 -20.74 -3.39 3.25
CA ARG A 506 -20.08 -4.69 3.27
C ARG A 506 -20.43 -5.53 4.49
N SER A 507 -20.84 -4.93 5.60
CA SER A 507 -21.16 -5.67 6.82
C SER A 507 -22.41 -6.56 6.70
N THR A 508 -23.25 -6.30 5.69
CA THR A 508 -24.47 -7.04 5.40
C THR A 508 -24.30 -8.09 4.29
N GLU A 509 -23.10 -8.22 3.70
CA GLU A 509 -22.80 -9.23 2.68
C GLU A 509 -22.24 -10.51 3.33
N LEU A 510 -22.84 -11.67 3.01
CA LEU A 510 -22.34 -12.98 3.44
C LEU A 510 -21.05 -13.30 2.68
N ARG A 511 -19.92 -13.38 3.40
CA ARG A 511 -18.57 -13.56 2.81
C ARG A 511 -17.88 -14.88 3.09
N VAL A 512 -18.52 -15.72 3.88
CA VAL A 512 -18.00 -17.04 4.15
C VAL A 512 -18.33 -17.90 2.95
N SER A 513 -17.30 -18.31 2.22
CA SER A 513 -17.43 -19.15 1.03
C SER A 513 -17.59 -20.62 1.40
N ASP A 514 -17.01 -21.02 2.54
CA ASP A 514 -16.99 -22.42 2.98
C ASP A 514 -17.04 -22.51 4.52
N VAL A 515 -17.82 -23.44 5.05
CA VAL A 515 -17.90 -23.74 6.49
C VAL A 515 -17.43 -25.17 6.70
N GLN A 516 -16.31 -25.33 7.41
CA GLN A 516 -15.71 -26.62 7.74
C GLN A 516 -15.98 -26.95 9.20
N PHE A 517 -16.84 -27.95 9.40
CA PHE A 517 -17.07 -28.53 10.71
C PHE A 517 -15.98 -29.57 10.99
N ASP A 518 -15.44 -29.56 12.21
CA ASP A 518 -14.58 -30.67 12.66
C ASP A 518 -15.42 -31.94 12.95
N PRO A 519 -14.80 -33.11 13.10
CA PRO A 519 -15.55 -34.36 13.29
C PRO A 519 -16.51 -34.34 14.50
N THR A 520 -16.15 -33.61 15.55
CA THR A 520 -17.00 -33.47 16.75
C THR A 520 -18.21 -32.60 16.44
N ALA A 521 -18.02 -31.47 15.75
CA ALA A 521 -19.08 -30.56 15.36
C ALA A 521 -20.06 -31.21 14.36
N GLU A 522 -19.55 -32.00 13.41
CA GLU A 522 -20.39 -32.78 12.50
C GLU A 522 -21.28 -33.78 13.27
N ARG A 523 -20.71 -34.51 14.23
CA ARG A 523 -21.48 -35.43 15.09
C ARG A 523 -22.58 -34.70 15.87
N LEU A 524 -22.25 -33.58 16.51
CA LEU A 524 -23.22 -32.78 17.29
C LEU A 524 -24.37 -32.27 16.41
N LEU A 525 -24.06 -31.83 15.19
CA LEU A 525 -25.03 -31.35 14.22
C LEU A 525 -25.96 -32.47 13.72
N GLU A 526 -25.39 -33.63 13.37
CA GLU A 526 -26.18 -34.79 12.95
C GLU A 526 -27.16 -35.24 14.03
N GLU A 527 -26.72 -35.32 15.28
CA GLU A 527 -27.59 -35.67 16.41
C GLU A 527 -28.72 -34.65 16.59
N ALA A 528 -28.42 -33.36 16.51
CA ALA A 528 -29.43 -32.30 16.64
C ALA A 528 -30.46 -32.36 15.49
N SER A 529 -30.04 -32.75 14.28
CA SER A 529 -30.91 -32.83 13.10
C SER A 529 -31.98 -33.92 13.19
N ARG A 530 -31.77 -34.96 14.01
CA ARG A 530 -32.71 -36.08 14.17
C ARG A 530 -34.06 -35.65 14.76
N ASN A 531 -34.08 -34.58 15.55
CA ASN A 531 -35.28 -34.10 16.23
C ASN A 531 -36.06 -33.06 15.40
N GLY A 532 -35.78 -32.97 14.10
CA GLY A 532 -36.55 -32.17 13.14
C GLY A 532 -36.10 -30.72 13.05
N ILE A 533 -36.11 -29.96 14.14
CA ILE A 533 -35.71 -28.53 14.17
C ILE A 533 -34.39 -28.40 14.93
N ILE A 534 -33.37 -27.87 14.24
CA ILE A 534 -32.08 -27.56 14.85
C ILE A 534 -32.21 -26.24 15.62
N ARG A 535 -31.99 -26.28 16.93
CA ARG A 535 -32.09 -25.10 17.81
C ARG A 535 -30.71 -24.66 18.27
N VAL A 536 -30.37 -23.42 17.97
CA VAL A 536 -29.07 -22.81 18.24
C VAL A 536 -29.25 -21.64 19.20
N ILE A 537 -28.60 -21.64 20.35
CA ILE A 537 -28.55 -20.50 21.26
C ILE A 537 -27.24 -19.76 21.01
N ALA A 538 -27.31 -18.48 20.63
CA ALA A 538 -26.11 -17.67 20.50
C ALA A 538 -25.60 -17.29 21.90
N ASN A 539 -24.37 -17.70 22.23
CA ASN A 539 -23.76 -17.43 23.53
C ASN A 539 -22.51 -16.56 23.40
N HIS A 540 -22.36 -15.62 24.33
CA HIS A 540 -21.08 -14.93 24.51
C HIS A 540 -20.25 -15.75 25.49
N PRO A 541 -19.01 -16.16 25.15
CA PRO A 541 -18.20 -16.99 26.04
C PRO A 541 -17.70 -16.17 27.24
N ASP A 542 -18.37 -16.30 28.39
CA ASP A 542 -17.97 -15.67 29.65
C ASP A 542 -17.06 -16.63 30.47
N ASP A 543 -17.56 -17.23 31.54
CA ASP A 543 -16.81 -18.09 32.46
C ASP A 543 -16.73 -19.55 31.98
N ARG A 544 -17.52 -19.93 30.96
CA ARG A 544 -17.61 -21.25 30.32
C ARG A 544 -17.83 -22.39 31.33
N THR A 545 -18.71 -22.16 32.30
CA THR A 545 -19.09 -23.14 33.35
C THR A 545 -20.45 -23.76 33.06
N SER A 546 -20.74 -24.97 33.54
CA SER A 546 -22.10 -25.55 33.41
C SER A 546 -23.19 -24.62 33.97
N ARG A 547 -22.90 -23.87 35.04
CA ARG A 547 -23.85 -22.92 35.63
C ARG A 547 -24.27 -21.82 34.64
N GLU A 548 -23.33 -21.30 33.86
CA GLU A 548 -23.59 -20.29 32.82
C GLU A 548 -24.49 -20.85 31.73
N TYR A 549 -24.12 -22.00 31.14
CA TYR A 549 -24.91 -22.63 30.09
C TYR A 549 -26.32 -23.04 30.57
N LEU A 550 -26.45 -23.58 31.79
CA LEU A 550 -27.75 -23.88 32.40
C LEU A 550 -28.60 -22.64 32.62
N ALA A 551 -28.01 -21.55 33.09
CA ALA A 551 -28.72 -20.30 33.30
C ALA A 551 -29.21 -19.73 31.97
N LYS A 552 -28.32 -19.69 30.96
CA LYS A 552 -28.64 -19.18 29.62
C LYS A 552 -29.67 -20.03 28.91
N GLU A 553 -29.55 -21.36 28.98
CA GLU A 553 -30.56 -22.27 28.44
C GLU A 553 -31.93 -22.06 29.09
N ARG A 554 -32.00 -21.93 30.42
CA ARG A 554 -33.26 -21.68 31.13
C ARG A 554 -33.90 -20.36 30.73
N GLU A 555 -33.11 -19.30 30.62
CA GLU A 555 -33.55 -17.98 30.18
C GLU A 555 -34.16 -18.04 28.78
N GLU A 556 -33.42 -18.57 27.80
CA GLU A 556 -33.86 -18.65 26.41
C GLU A 556 -35.05 -19.60 26.22
N ARG A 557 -35.09 -20.71 26.96
CA ARG A 557 -36.25 -21.63 26.97
C ARG A 557 -37.50 -20.94 27.51
N ALA A 558 -37.37 -20.13 28.56
CA ALA A 558 -38.49 -19.40 29.16
C ALA A 558 -38.97 -18.26 28.25
N ALA A 559 -38.05 -17.48 27.67
CA ALA A 559 -38.39 -16.36 26.81
C ALA A 559 -38.97 -16.82 25.46
N SER A 560 -38.32 -17.79 24.82
CA SER A 560 -38.65 -18.23 23.45
C SER A 560 -39.53 -19.49 23.38
N HIS A 561 -40.02 -19.97 24.53
CA HIS A 561 -40.92 -21.14 24.65
C HIS A 561 -40.37 -22.42 23.98
N ILE A 562 -39.07 -22.68 24.14
CA ILE A 562 -38.41 -23.85 23.56
C ILE A 562 -38.82 -25.12 24.33
N PRO A 563 -39.36 -26.17 23.68
CA PRO A 563 -39.82 -27.38 24.35
C PRO A 563 -38.72 -28.10 25.16
N ALA A 564 -39.03 -28.51 26.39
CA ALA A 564 -38.05 -29.06 27.34
C ALA A 564 -37.31 -30.32 26.85
N GLY A 565 -37.94 -31.13 25.97
CA GLY A 565 -37.33 -32.34 25.40
C GLY A 565 -36.43 -32.10 24.19
N ASP A 566 -36.43 -30.89 23.64
CA ASP A 566 -35.72 -30.59 22.41
C ASP A 566 -34.26 -30.19 22.72
N PRO A 567 -33.26 -30.84 22.11
CA PRO A 567 -31.86 -30.54 22.34
C PRO A 567 -31.50 -29.16 21.76
N VAL A 568 -30.61 -28.45 22.45
CA VAL A 568 -30.08 -27.16 22.02
C VAL A 568 -28.58 -27.28 21.77
N LEU A 569 -28.10 -26.53 20.77
CA LEU A 569 -26.69 -26.32 20.48
C LEU A 569 -26.34 -24.89 20.89
N PHE A 570 -25.26 -24.69 21.62
CA PHE A 570 -24.71 -23.36 21.82
C PHE A 570 -23.80 -23.00 20.65
N LEU A 571 -23.85 -21.75 20.20
CA LEU A 571 -22.93 -21.22 19.19
C LEU A 571 -22.16 -20.04 19.77
N GLU A 572 -20.85 -20.23 19.89
CA GLU A 572 -19.91 -19.23 20.38
C GLU A 572 -19.03 -18.75 19.23
N VAL A 573 -19.11 -17.45 18.94
CA VAL A 573 -18.24 -16.81 17.96
C VAL A 573 -17.32 -15.84 18.69
N SER A 574 -16.03 -16.14 18.68
CA SER A 574 -15.01 -15.22 19.18
C SER A 574 -14.52 -14.31 18.05
N VAL A 575 -14.38 -13.02 18.34
CA VAL A 575 -13.82 -12.06 17.38
C VAL A 575 -12.30 -12.14 17.42
N THR A 576 -11.70 -12.81 16.43
CA THR A 576 -10.29 -12.61 16.07
C THR A 576 -10.21 -11.38 15.15
N ASP A 577 -9.05 -10.69 15.10
CA ASP A 577 -8.90 -9.36 14.50
C ASP A 577 -9.87 -9.11 13.33
N ALA A 578 -10.82 -8.18 13.52
CA ALA A 578 -11.90 -7.85 12.58
C ALA A 578 -11.43 -7.40 11.16
N SER A 579 -10.13 -7.44 10.91
CA SER A 579 -9.45 -7.09 9.65
C SER A 579 -8.85 -8.32 8.94
N GLU A 580 -8.72 -9.47 9.61
CA GLU A 580 -8.30 -10.73 8.98
C GLU A 580 -9.55 -11.50 8.54
N PHE A 581 -10.03 -11.18 7.34
CA PHE A 581 -11.11 -11.93 6.71
C PHE A 581 -10.59 -13.30 6.24
N ALA A 582 -11.10 -14.39 6.80
CA ALA A 582 -10.89 -15.74 6.31
C ALA A 582 -12.09 -16.18 5.46
N PRO A 583 -11.91 -16.70 4.24
CA PRO A 583 -13.00 -17.18 3.39
C PRO A 583 -13.63 -18.48 3.91
N THR A 584 -12.90 -19.21 4.76
CA THR A 584 -13.34 -20.47 5.35
C THR A 584 -13.54 -20.33 6.85
N LEU A 585 -14.74 -20.59 7.34
CA LEU A 585 -15.00 -20.74 8.77
C LEU A 585 -14.66 -22.15 9.22
N ARG A 586 -13.92 -22.27 10.32
CA ARG A 586 -13.65 -23.56 10.97
C ARG A 586 -14.47 -23.63 12.24
N VAL A 587 -15.44 -24.52 12.27
CA VAL A 587 -16.33 -24.73 13.41
C VAL A 587 -15.85 -25.96 14.17
N ARG A 588 -15.56 -25.77 15.46
CA ARG A 588 -15.12 -26.82 16.38
C ARG A 588 -16.24 -27.23 17.30
N GLY A 589 -16.42 -28.53 17.50
CA GLY A 589 -17.38 -29.07 18.45
C GLY A 589 -16.73 -29.35 19.79
N GLU A 590 -17.29 -28.83 20.87
CA GLU A 590 -16.88 -29.09 22.24
C GLU A 590 -18.10 -29.54 23.06
N GLU A 591 -17.91 -30.50 23.96
CA GLU A 591 -18.89 -30.85 24.99
C GLU A 591 -18.37 -30.37 26.35
N ILE A 592 -19.06 -29.41 26.96
CA ILE A 592 -18.68 -28.81 28.23
C ILE A 592 -19.70 -29.24 29.28
N GLU A 593 -19.29 -30.15 30.17
CA GLU A 593 -20.11 -30.62 31.31
C GLU A 593 -21.55 -31.03 30.92
N GLY A 594 -21.70 -31.66 29.74
CA GLY A 594 -23.00 -32.13 29.20
C GLY A 594 -23.68 -31.17 28.23
N HIS A 595 -23.17 -29.95 28.03
CA HIS A 595 -23.67 -28.99 27.05
C HIS A 595 -22.91 -29.09 25.73
N ARG A 596 -23.63 -28.97 24.61
CA ARG A 596 -23.10 -29.09 23.25
C ARG A 596 -22.78 -27.71 22.71
N VAL A 597 -21.51 -27.43 22.44
CA VAL A 597 -21.02 -26.10 22.05
C VAL A 597 -20.32 -26.18 20.70
N LEU A 598 -20.75 -25.33 19.77
CA LEU A 598 -20.08 -25.07 18.51
C LEU A 598 -19.31 -23.77 18.64
N ARG A 599 -18.01 -23.82 18.35
CA ARG A 599 -17.12 -22.67 18.49
C ARG A 599 -16.47 -22.32 17.17
N THR A 600 -16.39 -21.03 16.88
CA THR A 600 -15.59 -20.54 15.75
C THR A 600 -14.96 -19.19 16.05
N ASP A 601 -13.90 -18.89 15.32
CA ASP A 601 -13.24 -17.60 15.33
C ASP A 601 -13.56 -16.88 14.01
N SER A 602 -14.04 -15.64 14.09
CA SER A 602 -14.43 -14.85 12.91
C SER A 602 -14.22 -13.36 13.09
N SER A 603 -14.00 -12.65 11.98
CA SER A 603 -13.93 -11.18 11.95
C SER A 603 -15.28 -10.49 12.12
N SER A 604 -16.39 -11.23 12.00
CA SER A 604 -17.75 -10.72 12.16
C SER A 604 -18.66 -11.79 12.75
N ILE A 605 -19.25 -11.51 13.93
CA ILE A 605 -20.14 -12.44 14.64
C ILE A 605 -21.40 -12.73 13.81
N SER A 606 -22.11 -11.69 13.38
CA SER A 606 -23.37 -11.85 12.63
C SER A 606 -23.18 -12.61 11.31
N ASN A 607 -22.09 -12.34 10.59
CA ASN A 607 -21.79 -13.08 9.35
C ASN A 607 -21.43 -14.55 9.63
N ALA A 608 -20.70 -14.82 10.71
CA ALA A 608 -20.36 -16.19 11.06
C ALA A 608 -21.60 -17.01 11.44
N ILE A 609 -22.47 -16.43 12.26
CA ILE A 609 -23.73 -17.07 12.63
C ILE A 609 -24.58 -17.31 11.38
N ALA A 610 -24.76 -16.30 10.52
CA ALA A 610 -25.53 -16.45 9.29
C ALA A 610 -24.98 -17.54 8.36
N ALA A 611 -23.66 -17.59 8.17
CA ALA A 611 -23.02 -18.59 7.33
C ALA A 611 -23.17 -20.00 7.88
N ILE A 612 -22.95 -20.18 9.18
CA ILE A 612 -23.11 -21.46 9.86
C ILE A 612 -24.56 -21.94 9.76
N LEU A 613 -25.54 -21.05 9.95
CA LEU A 613 -26.96 -21.41 9.84
C LEU A 613 -27.36 -21.81 8.42
N LEU A 614 -26.84 -21.13 7.40
CA LEU A 614 -27.08 -21.48 6.00
C LEU A 614 -26.42 -22.83 5.66
N ASP A 615 -25.19 -23.07 6.10
CA ASP A 615 -24.50 -24.34 5.85
C ASP A 615 -25.15 -25.52 6.60
N MET A 616 -25.58 -25.32 7.84
CA MET A 616 -26.39 -26.29 8.59
C MET A 616 -27.67 -26.65 7.84
N ARG A 617 -28.37 -25.66 7.29
CA ARG A 617 -29.57 -25.88 6.48
C ARG A 617 -29.27 -26.70 5.24
N ASP A 618 -28.22 -26.33 4.50
CA ASP A 618 -27.89 -26.95 3.22
C ASP A 618 -27.40 -28.39 3.40
N ARG A 619 -26.68 -28.69 4.50
CA ARG A 619 -26.23 -30.05 4.84
C ARG A 619 -27.34 -30.95 5.37
N THR A 620 -28.19 -30.44 6.26
CA THR A 620 -29.19 -31.26 6.96
C THR A 620 -30.58 -31.25 6.30
N GLY A 621 -30.83 -30.30 5.40
CA GLY A 621 -32.15 -30.04 4.82
C GLY A 621 -33.19 -29.52 5.84
N LYS A 622 -32.78 -29.18 7.06
CA LYS A 622 -33.65 -28.65 8.12
C LYS A 622 -33.41 -27.15 8.29
N GLN A 623 -34.46 -26.38 8.56
CA GLN A 623 -34.34 -24.95 8.82
C GLN A 623 -33.90 -24.73 10.27
N PRO A 624 -32.69 -24.19 10.53
CA PRO A 624 -32.24 -23.96 11.89
C PRO A 624 -32.90 -22.71 12.46
N HIS A 625 -33.13 -22.74 13.78
CA HIS A 625 -33.67 -21.63 14.57
C HIS A 625 -32.56 -21.15 15.49
N VAL A 626 -32.20 -19.86 15.40
CA VAL A 626 -31.25 -19.23 16.31
C VAL A 626 -31.96 -18.30 17.28
N TYR A 627 -31.58 -18.35 18.56
CA TYR A 627 -32.14 -17.56 19.65
C TYR A 627 -31.09 -16.59 20.19
N PHE A 628 -31.47 -15.32 20.31
CA PHE A 628 -30.66 -14.23 20.85
C PHE A 628 -31.39 -13.56 22.01
N GLY A 629 -30.65 -13.12 23.02
CA GLY A 629 -31.19 -12.23 24.05
C GLY A 629 -31.24 -10.77 23.58
N TRP A 630 -32.19 -9.98 24.09
CA TRP A 630 -32.20 -8.53 23.90
C TRP A 630 -30.93 -7.86 24.46
N THR A 631 -30.34 -6.97 23.67
CA THR A 631 -29.22 -6.15 24.15
C THR A 631 -29.77 -4.85 24.75
N GLU A 632 -29.63 -4.66 26.06
CA GLU A 632 -30.06 -3.42 26.73
C GLU A 632 -29.05 -2.28 26.52
N GLY A 633 -29.45 -1.20 25.82
CA GLY A 633 -28.61 0.00 25.68
C GLY A 633 -29.06 0.99 24.60
N ASN A 634 -28.27 2.05 24.40
CA ASN A 634 -28.57 3.09 23.40
C ASN A 634 -28.24 2.61 21.96
N PRO A 635 -29.20 2.61 21.02
CA PRO A 635 -28.98 2.18 19.63
C PRO A 635 -27.82 2.90 18.91
N LEU A 636 -27.61 4.20 19.17
CA LEU A 636 -26.51 4.96 18.59
C LEU A 636 -25.15 4.46 19.08
N LYS A 637 -25.08 3.98 20.33
CA LYS A 637 -23.87 3.39 20.90
C LYS A 637 -23.53 2.07 20.20
N TYR A 638 -24.53 1.23 19.91
CA TYR A 638 -24.32 -0.02 19.17
C TYR A 638 -23.98 0.21 17.69
N LEU A 639 -24.56 1.22 17.06
CA LEU A 639 -24.18 1.61 15.70
C LEU A 639 -22.73 2.10 15.65
N ALA A 640 -22.32 2.97 16.60
CA ALA A 640 -20.93 3.40 16.71
C ALA A 640 -20.00 2.22 17.01
N ARG A 641 -20.42 1.29 17.88
CA ARG A 641 -19.64 0.12 18.25
C ARG A 641 -19.50 -0.87 17.08
N PHE A 642 -20.54 -1.01 16.26
CA PHE A 642 -20.52 -1.74 15.01
C PHE A 642 -19.56 -1.12 13.99
N VAL A 643 -19.67 0.20 13.78
CA VAL A 643 -18.85 0.93 12.80
C VAL A 643 -17.38 0.94 13.19
N LEU A 644 -17.06 1.06 14.48
CA LEU A 644 -15.68 1.12 14.99
C LEU A 644 -15.08 -0.27 15.23
N PHE A 645 -15.84 -1.19 15.82
CA PHE A 645 -15.35 -2.44 16.38
C PHE A 645 -15.92 -3.70 15.72
N GLY A 646 -16.90 -3.59 14.81
CA GLY A 646 -17.58 -4.74 14.21
C GLY A 646 -18.57 -5.46 15.14
N GLU A 647 -18.69 -4.98 16.38
CA GLU A 647 -19.61 -5.46 17.41
C GLU A 647 -20.82 -4.52 17.49
N GLY A 648 -21.87 -4.87 16.74
CA GLY A 648 -23.15 -4.16 16.75
C GLY A 648 -24.25 -4.93 17.47
N ASP A 649 -25.49 -4.55 17.20
CA ASP A 649 -26.66 -5.35 17.56
C ASP A 649 -26.71 -6.62 16.68
N ILE A 650 -26.29 -7.74 17.25
CA ILE A 650 -25.95 -8.96 16.50
C ILE A 650 -27.18 -9.57 15.82
N ALA A 651 -28.33 -9.58 16.49
CA ALA A 651 -29.54 -10.22 16.00
C ALA A 651 -30.11 -9.57 14.72
N PRO A 652 -30.40 -8.25 14.67
CA PRO A 652 -30.89 -7.60 13.45
C PRO A 652 -29.86 -7.64 12.32
N LEU A 653 -28.57 -7.56 12.62
CA LEU A 653 -27.52 -7.71 11.60
C LEU A 653 -27.50 -9.13 11.01
N THR A 654 -27.60 -10.16 11.84
CA THR A 654 -27.68 -11.56 11.38
C THR A 654 -28.91 -11.76 10.49
N HIS A 655 -30.04 -11.16 10.85
CA HIS A 655 -31.26 -11.20 10.05
C HIS A 655 -31.10 -10.53 8.69
N GLU A 656 -30.47 -9.36 8.64
CA GLU A 656 -30.26 -8.63 7.39
C GLU A 656 -29.28 -9.36 6.46
N VAL A 657 -28.22 -9.96 7.00
CA VAL A 657 -27.28 -10.81 6.25
C VAL A 657 -28.02 -12.01 5.65
N LEU A 658 -28.81 -12.74 6.45
CA LEU A 658 -29.62 -13.85 5.96
C LEU A 658 -30.66 -13.41 4.92
N ARG A 659 -31.21 -12.20 5.05
CA ARG A 659 -32.18 -11.64 4.09
C ARG A 659 -31.57 -11.37 2.72
N LYS A 660 -30.33 -10.87 2.70
CA LYS A 660 -29.60 -10.63 1.45
C LYS A 660 -29.07 -11.92 0.83
N ALA A 661 -28.60 -12.86 1.66
CA ALA A 661 -28.04 -14.13 1.20
C ALA A 661 -29.13 -15.10 0.69
N GLU A 662 -30.27 -15.20 1.38
CA GLU A 662 -31.41 -16.01 0.99
C GLU A 662 -32.67 -15.13 0.84
N PRO A 663 -32.99 -14.70 -0.40
CA PRO A 663 -34.16 -13.88 -0.68
C PRO A 663 -35.46 -14.61 -0.35
N ASN A 664 -35.50 -15.94 -0.43
CA ASN A 664 -36.70 -16.71 -0.16
C ASN A 664 -36.93 -16.89 1.35
N ALA A 665 -37.93 -16.19 1.88
CA ALA A 665 -38.27 -16.22 3.32
C ALA A 665 -38.56 -17.63 3.87
N ARG A 666 -39.03 -18.57 3.03
CA ARG A 666 -39.34 -19.95 3.48
C ARG A 666 -38.10 -20.83 3.65
N LEU A 667 -36.99 -20.46 3.02
CA LEU A 667 -35.73 -21.22 3.10
C LEU A 667 -34.75 -20.57 4.09
N ARG A 668 -35.06 -19.39 4.62
CA ARG A 668 -34.16 -18.64 5.50
C ARG A 668 -34.15 -19.23 6.91
N PRO A 669 -32.99 -19.44 7.55
CA PRO A 669 -32.93 -19.73 8.99
C PRO A 669 -33.77 -18.74 9.81
N ALA A 670 -34.47 -19.24 10.83
CA ALA A 670 -35.34 -18.41 11.66
C ALA A 670 -34.53 -17.75 12.79
N ILE A 671 -34.76 -16.46 13.02
CA ILE A 671 -34.15 -15.70 14.11
C ILE A 671 -35.23 -15.35 15.12
N HIS A 672 -34.95 -15.64 16.38
CA HIS A 672 -35.77 -15.30 17.53
C HIS A 672 -34.96 -14.37 18.44
N VAL A 673 -35.61 -13.32 18.94
CA VAL A 673 -35.02 -12.38 19.91
C VAL A 673 -35.93 -12.33 21.12
N GLY A 674 -35.43 -12.78 22.26
CA GLY A 674 -36.17 -13.05 23.48
C GLY A 674 -35.72 -12.21 24.66
#